data_AF-A0A8T8SS75-F1
#
_entry.id   AF-A0A8T8SS75-F1
#
_cell.length_a   1.000
_cell.length_b   1.000
_cell.length_c   1.000
_cell.angle_alpha   90.00
_cell.angle_beta   90.00
_cell.angle_gamma   90.00
#
_symmetry.space_group_name_H-M   'P 1'
#
loop_
_entity.id
_entity.type
_entity.pdbx_description
1 polymer ?
#
loop_
_entity_poly.entity_id
_entity_poly.type
_entity_poly.pdbx_seq_one_letter_code
_entity_poly.pdbx_strand_id
1 'polypeptide(L)'
;MLIATNPQLTDIYLTFDVTQGRSAFPVADALSRSSLSTSEWLAPLSSYYATESWRLSTENSRLFGLPAPLQTAGHRVTRGIVALVSNVINDLPLLVVSPRFATSQNDGGQRCMTFRECQGFTIDGDVTIDLGGLSATATDHAWWTALTRARGNIMFYLGPLSQGKGLNESLFGRSNIASAIMAVMAHSGRGVISPADDPAQLIARAVQAHLSRCLSPAACTTLGLAPRAATIGSRVGSSDRAEWLSTPRPDYLGDFYTARTHRALQKGHKSSPGTAFSRYTALAAPVETREAPHLLRHYVALHNDHVLHSDPSTYVMPPPPEITAQPDPALQFDTLVDADTREVVAPNHNATTQHVHDGPNAILHHTRSDRLTDAISRKKRIKIGVDRSDLTAHERTLAKRLRNGFKKFFDVEAWSRERFDLVRFEMQSRNSFQSWVSKRTKKQIERSIGKNPIDSYPNFAHLFLKSQYVKKEASRFAPAKAGQTVSEFNLVRQFRDAPFAHYVEELALKHARPSTYLHCRASPTEMSSWYKEHWKPGERMTANDYTAWDSGCDRVFLDFDVWIMGLCGIPNEYINRYQLDRATTTSYAGPHMIRQESGDRWTWLLNTLRNAAITGISLRCPPSSPAAFSGDDSVVLGDWRAPKEFNPRDWTMQPKPEFGTSLEFCGYAFGGHDISLSPAVVLHRSQYGLALGRNDEDYWRSIADAICEAGVTAPDYSPVLATARLNLLTAATKYGFPSRGPLVFK
;
A
#
# COMPACT_ATOMS: atom_id res chain seq x y z
N MET A 1 23.52 20.25 56.42
CA MET A 1 22.80 21.54 56.36
C MET A 1 21.29 21.37 56.50
N LEU A 2 20.60 20.58 55.65
CA LEU A 2 19.12 20.44 55.69
C LEU A 2 18.50 20.07 57.05
N ILE A 3 19.09 19.12 57.78
CA ILE A 3 18.64 18.74 59.15
C ILE A 3 18.89 19.87 60.16
N ALA A 4 20.02 20.57 60.03
CA ALA A 4 20.39 21.66 60.94
C ALA A 4 19.48 22.90 60.76
N THR A 5 18.82 23.04 59.62
CA THR A 5 17.90 24.15 59.32
C THR A 5 16.43 23.81 59.56
N ASN A 6 16.08 22.55 59.89
CA ASN A 6 14.71 22.14 60.09
C ASN A 6 14.61 21.03 61.18
N PRO A 7 14.54 21.41 62.47
CA PRO A 7 14.64 20.47 63.59
C PRO A 7 13.43 19.51 63.73
N GLN A 8 12.35 19.70 62.97
CA GLN A 8 11.21 18.79 62.91
C GLN A 8 11.32 17.71 61.81
N LEU A 9 12.38 17.72 61.02
CA LEU A 9 12.57 16.77 59.93
C LEU A 9 13.10 15.45 60.52
N THR A 10 12.20 14.48 60.75
CA THR A 10 12.52 13.18 61.36
C THR A 10 13.19 12.21 60.39
N ASP A 11 12.85 12.30 59.11
CA ASP A 11 13.27 11.36 58.08
C ASP A 11 13.69 12.10 56.79
N ILE A 12 14.88 11.75 56.27
CA ILE A 12 15.33 12.18 54.94
C ILE A 12 15.44 10.95 54.05
N TYR A 13 14.59 10.90 53.02
CA TYR A 13 14.66 9.88 51.97
C TYR A 13 15.49 10.41 50.80
N LEU A 14 16.69 9.87 50.61
CA LEU A 14 17.55 10.19 49.47
C LEU A 14 17.27 9.21 48.33
N THR A 15 16.47 9.63 47.35
CA THR A 15 16.17 8.84 46.14
C THR A 15 17.29 9.00 45.11
N PHE A 16 18.48 8.45 45.39
CA PHE A 16 19.59 8.51 44.45
C PHE A 16 19.42 7.44 43.36
N ASP A 17 19.29 7.85 42.10
CA ASP A 17 19.14 6.93 40.98
C ASP A 17 20.49 6.65 40.30
N VAL A 18 21.19 5.62 40.80
CA VAL A 18 22.49 5.18 40.26
C VAL A 18 22.41 4.61 38.84
N THR A 19 21.21 4.38 38.30
CA THR A 19 21.01 3.78 36.98
C THR A 19 20.92 4.82 35.87
N GLN A 20 20.74 6.11 36.20
CA GLN A 20 20.61 7.22 35.26
C GLN A 20 21.92 8.00 35.07
N GLY A 21 21.86 9.12 34.37
CA GLY A 21 22.99 9.90 33.88
C GLY A 21 23.97 10.29 34.97
N ARG A 22 25.27 10.21 34.63
CA ARG A 22 26.39 10.63 35.48
C ARG A 22 26.91 11.98 34.97
N SER A 23 27.23 12.91 35.87
CA SER A 23 28.10 14.05 35.52
C SER A 23 29.56 13.60 35.58
N ALA A 24 30.41 14.11 34.67
CA ALA A 24 31.85 13.94 34.82
C ALA A 24 32.30 14.61 36.13
N PHE A 25 32.89 13.81 37.02
CA PHE A 25 33.79 14.29 38.05
C PHE A 25 35.19 14.28 37.42
N PRO A 26 35.99 15.34 37.52
CA PRO A 26 35.88 16.42 38.50
C PRO A 26 35.44 17.78 37.93
N VAL A 27 35.03 18.68 38.84
CA VAL A 27 35.04 20.14 38.63
C VAL A 27 36.46 20.54 38.20
N ALA A 28 36.61 21.61 37.43
CA ALA A 28 37.90 22.03 36.84
C ALA A 28 39.10 22.13 37.83
N ASP A 29 38.82 22.14 39.15
CA ASP A 29 39.80 22.31 40.22
C ASP A 29 39.94 21.11 41.19
N ALA A 30 39.39 19.92 40.91
CA ALA A 30 39.52 18.82 41.88
C ALA A 30 40.89 18.12 41.84
N LEU A 31 41.51 18.02 43.01
CA LEU A 31 42.90 17.61 43.25
C LEU A 31 43.23 16.11 43.07
N SER A 32 42.29 15.23 42.69
CA SER A 32 42.63 13.81 42.49
C SER A 32 41.66 13.02 41.60
N ARG A 33 42.23 12.17 40.72
CA ARG A 33 41.52 11.13 39.95
C ARG A 33 41.21 9.86 40.76
N SER A 34 41.64 9.78 42.02
CA SER A 34 41.48 8.59 42.89
C SER A 34 40.18 8.56 43.70
N SER A 35 39.36 9.61 43.66
CA SER A 35 38.08 9.63 44.37
C SER A 35 36.99 8.93 43.54
N LEU A 36 36.28 7.98 44.16
CA LEU A 36 35.12 7.32 43.55
C LEU A 36 34.04 8.36 43.21
N SER A 37 33.33 8.17 42.10
CA SER A 37 32.20 9.04 41.77
C SER A 37 31.10 8.91 42.85
N THR A 38 30.34 9.97 43.12
CA THR A 38 29.21 9.92 44.07
C THR A 38 28.25 8.77 43.75
N SER A 39 28.07 8.44 42.46
CA SER A 39 27.29 7.26 42.04
C SER A 39 27.91 5.93 42.45
N GLU A 40 29.24 5.78 42.38
CA GLU A 40 29.93 4.54 42.77
C GLU A 40 30.01 4.39 44.29
N TRP A 41 30.15 5.51 45.00
CA TRP A 41 30.12 5.54 46.46
C TRP A 41 28.73 5.20 47.02
N LEU A 42 27.65 5.69 46.40
CA LEU A 42 26.27 5.49 46.87
C LEU A 42 25.58 4.25 46.28
N ALA A 43 26.08 3.64 45.21
CA ALA A 43 25.53 2.41 44.62
C ALA A 43 25.35 1.24 45.61
N PRO A 44 26.29 0.99 46.55
CA PRO A 44 26.10 -0.02 47.59
C PRO A 44 24.89 0.21 48.50
N LEU A 45 24.44 1.47 48.64
CA LEU A 45 23.34 1.88 49.53
C LEU A 45 21.97 1.89 48.84
N SER A 46 21.91 1.66 47.53
CA SER A 46 20.66 1.55 46.78
C SER A 46 20.07 0.14 46.92
N SER A 47 18.85 0.01 47.46
CA SER A 47 18.27 -1.28 47.86
C SER A 47 16.97 -1.68 47.16
N TYR A 48 16.16 -0.74 46.62
CA TYR A 48 14.80 -1.07 46.16
C TYR A 48 14.27 -0.30 44.93
N TYR A 49 14.56 1.00 44.77
CA TYR A 49 13.80 1.88 43.86
C TYR A 49 14.12 1.72 42.35
N ALA A 50 15.16 0.99 41.97
CA ALA A 50 15.68 1.00 40.59
C ALA A 50 14.80 0.28 39.55
N THR A 51 13.89 -0.59 39.99
CA THR A 51 12.93 -1.30 39.13
C THR A 51 11.52 -0.74 39.22
N GLU A 52 11.24 0.11 40.21
CA GLU A 52 9.92 0.71 40.43
C GLU A 52 9.81 2.00 39.61
N SER A 53 9.09 1.95 38.48
CA SER A 53 8.91 3.11 37.61
C SER A 53 7.47 3.63 37.62
N TRP A 54 7.28 4.78 38.26
CA TRP A 54 6.06 5.61 38.15
C TRP A 54 6.02 6.47 36.87
N ARG A 55 7.03 6.30 36.00
CA ARG A 55 7.27 7.15 34.83
C ARG A 55 7.00 6.43 33.50
N LEU A 56 6.86 5.11 33.50
CA LEU A 56 6.69 4.32 32.29
C LEU A 56 5.25 3.85 32.12
N SER A 57 4.81 3.68 30.88
CA SER A 57 3.54 3.03 30.55
C SER A 57 3.57 1.53 30.90
N THR A 58 2.39 0.90 30.93
CA THR A 58 2.27 -0.54 31.21
C THR A 58 3.07 -1.40 30.23
N GLU A 59 2.96 -1.13 28.93
CA GLU A 59 3.59 -1.92 27.89
C GLU A 59 5.11 -1.64 27.80
N ASN A 60 5.55 -0.41 27.99
CA ASN A 60 6.98 -0.07 28.03
C ASN A 60 7.65 -0.67 29.28
N SER A 61 6.96 -0.69 30.43
CA SER A 61 7.46 -1.35 31.64
C SER A 61 7.67 -2.85 31.39
N ARG A 62 6.69 -3.52 30.78
CA ARG A 62 6.82 -4.95 30.40
C ARG A 62 7.92 -5.18 29.38
N LEU A 63 8.06 -4.30 28.39
CA LEU A 63 9.11 -4.40 27.35
C LEU A 63 10.51 -4.28 27.95
N PHE A 64 10.68 -3.41 28.94
CA PHE A 64 11.93 -3.24 29.68
C PHE A 64 12.13 -4.26 30.81
N GLY A 65 11.21 -5.22 30.99
CA GLY A 65 11.30 -6.24 32.03
C GLY A 65 11.12 -5.70 33.46
N LEU A 66 10.35 -4.63 33.62
CA LEU A 66 10.03 -3.99 34.89
C LEU A 66 8.59 -4.29 35.34
N PRO A 67 8.30 -4.25 36.65
CA PRO A 67 6.94 -4.28 37.17
C PRO A 67 6.06 -3.21 36.50
N ALA A 68 4.83 -3.59 36.12
CA ALA A 68 3.88 -2.63 35.59
C ALA A 68 3.38 -1.70 36.71
N PRO A 69 3.23 -0.39 36.45
CA PRO A 69 2.72 0.54 37.44
C PRO A 69 1.32 0.15 37.92
N LEU A 70 1.10 0.22 39.24
CA LEU A 70 -0.19 -0.05 39.86
C LEU A 70 -1.07 1.22 39.87
N GLN A 71 -2.38 1.02 39.69
CA GLN A 71 -3.37 2.08 39.81
C GLN A 71 -3.54 2.46 41.29
N THR A 72 -3.22 3.71 41.64
CA THR A 72 -3.32 4.25 43.01
C THR A 72 -4.00 5.63 43.00
N ALA A 73 -4.45 6.11 44.16
CA ALA A 73 -5.08 7.43 44.26
C ALA A 73 -4.10 8.53 43.82
N GLY A 74 -4.51 9.34 42.82
CA GLY A 74 -3.66 10.39 42.24
C GLY A 74 -2.71 9.94 41.12
N HIS A 75 -2.71 8.66 40.75
CA HIS A 75 -1.87 8.12 39.68
C HIS A 75 -2.71 7.37 38.66
N ARG A 76 -2.71 7.83 37.40
CA ARG A 76 -3.41 7.14 36.30
C ARG A 76 -2.42 6.34 35.48
N VAL A 77 -2.62 5.03 35.43
CA VAL A 77 -1.79 4.14 34.60
C VAL A 77 -2.01 4.45 33.12
N THR A 78 -0.92 4.63 32.39
CA THR A 78 -0.90 4.96 30.96
C THR A 78 -0.50 3.76 30.11
N ARG A 79 -0.86 3.84 28.82
CA ARG A 79 -0.42 2.90 27.78
C ARG A 79 0.51 3.60 26.81
N GLY A 80 1.49 2.88 26.27
CA GLY A 80 2.46 3.46 25.34
C GLY A 80 3.36 2.43 24.69
N ILE A 81 3.86 2.74 23.49
CA ILE A 81 4.71 1.87 22.69
C ILE A 81 6.10 2.48 22.48
N VAL A 82 7.02 1.64 22.01
CA VAL A 82 8.30 2.09 21.45
C VAL A 82 8.24 2.03 19.93
N ALA A 83 8.50 3.14 19.26
CA ALA A 83 8.38 3.28 17.81
C ALA A 83 9.59 3.99 17.18
N LEU A 84 9.84 3.76 15.89
CA LEU A 84 10.81 4.45 15.06
C LEU A 84 10.08 5.43 14.14
N VAL A 85 10.51 6.70 14.14
CA VAL A 85 9.94 7.80 13.34
C VAL A 85 11.03 8.43 12.48
N SER A 86 10.65 8.92 11.30
CA SER A 86 11.58 9.51 10.32
C SER A 86 11.65 11.03 10.36
N ASN A 87 10.77 11.68 11.13
CA ASN A 87 10.75 13.12 11.38
C ASN A 87 10.57 13.39 12.87
N VAL A 88 11.07 14.53 13.33
CA VAL A 88 10.73 15.05 14.66
C VAL A 88 9.27 15.49 14.61
N ILE A 89 8.48 15.06 15.59
CA ILE A 89 7.07 15.45 15.70
C ILE A 89 7.00 16.81 16.39
N ASN A 90 6.38 17.77 15.72
CA ASN A 90 6.14 19.11 16.27
C ASN A 90 5.33 19.00 17.57
N ASP A 91 5.63 19.88 18.54
CA ASP A 91 5.00 19.95 19.87
C ASP A 91 5.32 18.81 20.87
N LEU A 92 5.99 17.74 20.44
CA LEU A 92 6.52 16.73 21.37
C LEU A 92 7.92 17.11 21.87
N PRO A 93 8.24 16.89 23.16
CA PRO A 93 9.61 17.06 23.64
C PRO A 93 10.58 16.16 22.87
N LEU A 94 11.63 16.77 22.31
CA LEU A 94 12.73 16.08 21.63
C LEU A 94 13.90 15.90 22.62
N LEU A 95 14.30 14.65 22.86
CA LEU A 95 15.44 14.30 23.68
C LEU A 95 16.65 14.01 22.80
N VAL A 96 17.76 14.69 23.07
CA VAL A 96 19.00 14.59 22.28
C VAL A 96 20.21 14.39 23.17
N VAL A 97 21.31 13.88 22.62
CA VAL A 97 22.56 13.77 23.39
C VAL A 97 23.33 15.10 23.42
N SER A 98 23.30 15.85 22.32
CA SER A 98 24.13 17.05 22.14
C SER A 98 23.47 18.32 22.68
N PRO A 99 24.09 19.04 23.63
CA PRO A 99 23.61 20.35 24.08
C PRO A 99 23.54 21.39 22.96
N ARG A 100 24.54 21.42 22.06
CA ARG A 100 24.55 22.34 20.91
C ARG A 100 23.38 22.08 19.96
N PHE A 101 23.04 20.80 19.76
CA PHE A 101 21.89 20.43 18.94
C PHE A 101 20.57 20.78 19.65
N ALA A 102 20.50 20.61 20.97
CA ALA A 102 19.33 21.04 21.75
C ALA A 102 19.09 22.55 21.63
N THR A 103 20.12 23.38 21.80
CA THR A 103 20.03 24.84 21.62
C THR A 103 19.53 25.18 20.21
N SER A 104 20.13 24.60 19.16
CA SER A 104 19.72 24.86 17.77
C SER A 104 18.26 24.49 17.50
N GLN A 105 17.76 23.40 18.09
CA GLN A 105 16.36 22.97 17.91
C GLN A 105 15.40 23.88 18.69
N ASN A 106 15.78 24.31 19.91
CA ASN A 106 14.99 25.27 20.69
C ASN A 106 14.92 26.64 20.02
N ASP A 107 16.02 27.14 19.46
CA ASP A 107 16.05 28.40 18.69
C ASP A 107 15.14 28.30 17.44
N GLY A 108 14.99 27.09 16.89
CA GLY A 108 14.05 26.77 15.81
C GLY A 108 12.60 26.53 16.26
N GLY A 109 12.28 26.73 17.54
CA GLY A 109 10.93 26.57 18.10
C GLY A 109 10.54 25.15 18.52
N GLN A 110 11.43 24.16 18.37
CA GLN A 110 11.19 22.79 18.84
C GLN A 110 11.59 22.65 20.30
N ARG A 111 10.67 22.24 21.18
CA ARG A 111 10.96 21.95 22.58
C ARG A 111 11.94 20.79 22.68
N CYS A 112 13.22 21.09 22.92
CA CYS A 112 14.32 20.13 22.90
C CYS A 112 15.08 20.14 24.23
N MET A 113 15.39 18.96 24.76
CA MET A 113 16.15 18.79 26.00
C MET A 113 17.25 17.76 25.76
N THR A 114 18.39 17.94 26.40
CA THR A 114 19.41 16.91 26.41
C THR A 114 19.04 15.75 27.32
N PHE A 115 19.64 14.57 27.11
CA PHE A 115 19.51 13.42 28.03
C PHE A 115 19.88 13.79 29.47
N ARG A 116 20.78 14.76 29.63
CA ARG A 116 21.19 15.31 30.93
C ARG A 116 20.13 16.23 31.52
N GLU A 117 19.60 17.16 30.74
CA GLU A 117 18.58 18.11 31.19
C GLU A 117 17.28 17.42 31.57
N CYS A 118 16.91 16.33 30.90
CA CYS A 118 15.70 15.58 31.26
C CYS A 118 15.88 14.67 32.50
N GLN A 119 17.05 14.65 33.14
CA GLN A 119 17.27 13.87 34.36
C GLN A 119 16.36 14.36 35.49
N GLY A 120 15.65 13.43 36.14
CA GLY A 120 14.68 13.74 37.20
C GLY A 120 13.29 14.19 36.72
N PHE A 121 13.13 14.60 35.46
CA PHE A 121 11.83 15.00 34.91
C PHE A 121 10.92 13.80 34.62
N THR A 122 9.61 14.02 34.77
CA THR A 122 8.56 13.13 34.28
C THR A 122 7.81 13.88 33.19
N ILE A 123 7.70 13.30 32.01
CA ILE A 123 6.99 13.88 30.86
C ILE A 123 5.64 13.19 30.77
N ASP A 124 4.58 13.94 31.08
CA ASP A 124 3.20 13.50 30.97
C ASP A 124 2.76 13.53 29.50
N GLY A 125 3.14 12.49 28.76
CA GLY A 125 2.83 12.36 27.34
C GLY A 125 3.91 11.60 26.58
N ASP A 126 3.92 11.82 25.26
CA ASP A 126 4.84 11.17 24.33
C ASP A 126 6.17 11.93 24.25
N VAL A 127 7.24 11.23 23.89
CA VAL A 127 8.56 11.82 23.70
C VAL A 127 9.19 11.35 22.40
N THR A 128 9.95 12.23 21.77
CA THR A 128 10.84 11.87 20.65
C THR A 128 12.28 11.78 21.15
N ILE A 129 13.04 10.75 20.78
CA ILE A 129 14.45 10.57 21.14
C ILE A 129 15.27 10.48 19.86
N ASP A 130 16.25 11.37 19.69
CA ASP A 130 17.11 11.39 18.51
C ASP A 130 18.10 10.21 18.48
N LEU A 131 18.13 9.49 17.35
CA LEU A 131 19.10 8.46 16.99
C LEU A 131 20.17 8.94 16.01
N GLY A 132 19.99 10.11 15.37
CA GLY A 132 20.83 10.57 14.27
C GLY A 132 22.07 11.38 14.67
N GLY A 133 22.11 11.94 15.89
CA GLY A 133 23.19 12.78 16.38
C GLY A 133 24.32 12.02 17.10
N LEU A 134 24.77 12.55 18.26
CA LEU A 134 25.82 11.93 19.08
C LEU A 134 25.35 10.71 19.88
N SER A 135 24.18 10.16 19.56
CA SER A 135 23.50 9.08 20.30
C SER A 135 24.29 7.76 20.32
N ALA A 136 25.12 7.52 19.31
CA ALA A 136 26.08 6.41 19.25
C ALA A 136 27.14 6.45 20.38
N THR A 137 27.42 7.64 20.92
CA THR A 137 28.44 7.84 21.97
C THR A 137 27.88 7.75 23.39
N ALA A 138 26.55 7.75 23.53
CA ALA A 138 25.87 7.70 24.82
C ALA A 138 25.96 6.30 25.43
N THR A 139 26.26 6.25 26.73
CA THR A 139 26.31 5.01 27.52
C THR A 139 24.91 4.56 27.93
N ASP A 140 24.79 3.33 28.43
CA ASP A 140 23.52 2.85 28.99
C ASP A 140 22.94 3.77 30.08
N HIS A 141 23.77 4.46 30.88
CA HIS A 141 23.29 5.47 31.84
C HIS A 141 22.55 6.63 31.18
N ALA A 142 23.11 7.16 30.09
CA ALA A 142 22.53 8.27 29.37
C ALA A 142 21.25 7.83 28.63
N TRP A 143 21.30 6.67 27.96
CA TRP A 143 20.14 6.09 27.30
C TRP A 143 19.00 5.75 28.26
N TRP A 144 19.32 5.13 29.39
CA TRP A 144 18.34 4.79 30.42
C TRP A 144 17.67 6.03 31.00
N THR A 145 18.40 7.15 31.08
CA THR A 145 17.82 8.43 31.50
C THR A 145 16.75 8.90 30.53
N ALA A 146 16.99 8.86 29.22
CA ALA A 146 16.03 9.29 28.21
C ALA A 146 14.83 8.34 28.09
N LEU A 147 15.08 7.03 28.13
CA LEU A 147 14.07 5.98 27.97
C LEU A 147 13.06 5.90 29.11
N THR A 148 13.37 6.49 30.27
CA THR A 148 12.53 6.41 31.47
C THR A 148 11.82 7.73 31.79
N ARG A 149 11.62 8.63 30.80
CA ARG A 149 10.98 9.95 31.01
C ARG A 149 9.51 10.02 30.61
N ALA A 150 9.10 9.28 29.58
CA ALA A 150 7.78 9.39 29.00
C ALA A 150 6.78 8.42 29.62
N ARG A 151 5.65 8.96 30.09
CA ARG A 151 4.49 8.15 30.48
C ARG A 151 3.69 7.64 29.28
N GLY A 152 3.84 8.25 28.11
CA GLY A 152 3.21 7.82 26.86
C GLY A 152 4.14 7.00 25.97
N ASN A 153 4.15 7.33 24.69
CA ASN A 153 4.96 6.67 23.67
C ASN A 153 6.41 7.17 23.69
N ILE A 154 7.34 6.26 23.36
CA ILE A 154 8.76 6.57 23.15
C ILE A 154 9.04 6.44 21.64
N MET A 155 9.29 7.56 20.98
CA MET A 155 9.49 7.63 19.54
C MET A 155 10.94 7.92 19.20
N PHE A 156 11.65 6.95 18.65
CA PHE A 156 13.02 7.10 18.20
C PHE A 156 13.06 7.78 16.83
N TYR A 157 13.64 8.98 16.75
CA TYR A 157 13.80 9.73 15.52
C TYR A 157 15.11 9.39 14.83
N LEU A 158 15.05 8.93 13.58
CA LEU A 158 16.21 8.65 12.75
C LEU A 158 16.29 9.66 11.60
N GLY A 159 17.24 10.60 11.68
CA GLY A 159 17.36 11.68 10.69
C GLY A 159 17.78 11.21 9.28
N PRO A 160 17.56 12.04 8.24
CA PRO A 160 17.71 11.65 6.82
C PRO A 160 19.10 11.11 6.41
N LEU A 161 20.17 11.53 7.10
CA LEU A 161 21.55 11.17 6.81
C LEU A 161 21.95 9.74 7.21
N SER A 162 21.06 9.00 7.87
CA SER A 162 21.31 7.62 8.32
C SER A 162 20.56 6.56 7.48
N GLN A 163 19.92 6.96 6.37
CA GLN A 163 19.25 6.06 5.43
C GLN A 163 20.19 5.33 4.44
N GLY A 164 21.43 5.04 4.88
CA GLY A 164 22.28 4.07 4.19
C GLY A 164 21.71 2.66 4.36
N LYS A 165 21.82 1.81 3.34
CA LYS A 165 21.33 0.42 3.40
C LYS A 165 22.03 -0.35 4.52
N GLY A 166 21.30 -0.56 5.61
CA GLY A 166 21.69 -1.37 6.76
C GLY A 166 21.73 -0.54 8.04
N LEU A 167 20.83 -0.83 8.98
CA LEU A 167 21.05 -0.53 10.40
C LEU A 167 22.32 -1.28 10.81
N ASN A 168 23.47 -0.61 10.73
CA ASN A 168 24.73 -1.19 11.14
C ASN A 168 24.79 -1.10 12.67
N GLU A 169 25.09 -2.23 13.32
CA GLU A 169 25.21 -2.33 14.80
C GLU A 169 26.20 -1.30 15.38
N SER A 170 27.13 -0.82 14.54
CA SER A 170 28.08 0.25 14.83
C SER A 170 27.47 1.64 15.09
N LEU A 171 26.18 1.86 14.77
CA LEU A 171 25.50 3.16 14.95
C LEU A 171 25.00 3.43 16.39
N PHE A 172 25.00 2.44 17.29
CA PHE A 172 24.50 2.59 18.68
C PHE A 172 25.53 2.11 19.74
N GLY A 173 26.79 1.92 19.30
CA GLY A 173 27.80 1.00 19.83
C GLY A 173 28.35 1.20 21.25
N ARG A 174 27.68 1.98 22.12
CA ARG A 174 27.99 2.04 23.56
C ARG A 174 26.84 1.67 24.49
N SER A 175 25.61 1.57 23.99
CA SER A 175 24.46 1.17 24.82
C SER A 175 23.92 -0.18 24.38
N ASN A 176 24.01 -1.15 25.29
CA ASN A 176 23.40 -2.47 25.09
C ASN A 176 21.87 -2.37 25.06
N ILE A 177 21.28 -1.42 25.79
CA ILE A 177 19.82 -1.19 25.79
C ILE A 177 19.35 -0.68 24.43
N ALA A 178 19.98 0.38 23.90
CA ALA A 178 19.64 0.92 22.59
C ALA A 178 19.89 -0.11 21.46
N SER A 179 21.02 -0.83 21.52
CA SER A 179 21.32 -1.90 20.56
C SER A 179 20.31 -3.03 20.59
N ALA A 180 19.85 -3.46 21.77
CA ALA A 180 18.81 -4.49 21.89
C ALA A 180 17.48 -4.04 21.29
N ILE A 181 17.05 -2.79 21.56
CA ILE A 181 15.83 -2.21 20.98
C ILE A 181 15.92 -2.21 19.44
N MET A 182 17.05 -1.73 18.90
CA MET A 182 17.24 -1.67 17.45
C MET A 182 17.36 -3.06 16.81
N ALA A 183 17.98 -4.03 17.50
CA ALA A 183 18.07 -5.42 17.05
C ALA A 183 16.69 -6.09 17.01
N VAL A 184 15.83 -5.88 18.01
CA VAL A 184 14.45 -6.38 18.02
C VAL A 184 13.62 -5.71 16.92
N MET A 185 13.76 -4.40 16.70
CA MET A 185 13.10 -3.70 15.59
C MET A 185 13.55 -4.25 14.23
N ALA A 186 14.86 -4.50 14.06
CA ALA A 186 15.41 -5.07 12.83
C ALA A 186 14.95 -6.52 12.60
N HIS A 187 14.96 -7.35 13.65
CA HIS A 187 14.55 -8.75 13.58
C HIS A 187 13.05 -8.92 13.34
N SER A 188 12.22 -8.13 14.01
CA SER A 188 10.77 -8.11 13.81
C SER A 188 10.37 -7.50 12.45
N GLY A 189 11.28 -6.72 11.84
CA GLY A 189 11.01 -5.98 10.61
C GLY A 189 9.91 -4.92 10.77
N ARG A 190 9.68 -4.47 12.01
CA ARG A 190 8.63 -3.52 12.39
C ARG A 190 9.28 -2.28 13.01
N GLY A 191 8.79 -1.10 12.61
CA GLY A 191 9.16 0.17 13.25
C GLY A 191 8.44 0.41 14.58
N VAL A 192 7.64 -0.53 15.07
CA VAL A 192 6.97 -0.47 16.37
C VAL A 192 7.18 -1.81 17.04
N ILE A 193 7.57 -1.77 18.31
CA ILE A 193 7.81 -2.98 19.10
C ILE A 193 6.96 -2.98 20.36
N SER A 194 6.49 -4.17 20.70
CA SER A 194 5.75 -4.49 21.92
C SER A 194 6.44 -5.66 22.63
N PRO A 195 6.06 -5.99 23.88
CA PRO A 195 6.61 -7.16 24.56
C PRO A 195 6.45 -8.48 23.78
N ALA A 196 5.46 -8.57 22.88
CA ALA A 196 5.26 -9.75 22.04
C ALA A 196 6.29 -9.87 20.89
N ASP A 197 6.92 -8.76 20.49
CA ASP A 197 7.92 -8.74 19.42
C ASP A 197 9.33 -9.09 19.93
N ASP A 198 9.51 -9.22 21.25
CA ASP A 198 10.75 -9.64 21.91
C ASP A 198 10.56 -10.94 22.72
N PRO A 199 10.24 -12.08 22.08
CA PRO A 199 10.00 -13.35 22.79
C PRO A 199 11.24 -13.87 23.51
N ALA A 200 12.44 -13.47 23.08
CA ALA A 200 13.71 -13.78 23.72
C ALA A 200 14.04 -12.84 24.90
N GLN A 201 13.22 -11.82 25.13
CA GLN A 201 13.40 -10.79 26.15
C GLN A 201 14.78 -10.11 26.06
N LEU A 202 15.29 -9.89 24.85
CA LEU A 202 16.57 -9.27 24.58
C LEU A 202 16.67 -7.86 25.18
N ILE A 203 15.61 -7.06 25.07
CA ILE A 203 15.54 -5.70 25.60
C ILE A 203 15.51 -5.74 27.13
N ALA A 204 14.65 -6.57 27.71
CA ALA A 204 14.57 -6.75 29.16
C ALA A 204 15.89 -7.25 29.75
N ARG A 205 16.59 -8.17 29.07
CA ARG A 205 17.92 -8.65 29.49
C ARG A 205 18.97 -7.55 29.41
N ALA A 206 18.94 -6.70 28.39
CA ALA A 206 19.86 -5.57 28.28
C ALA A 206 19.64 -4.54 29.40
N VAL A 207 18.37 -4.26 29.74
CA VAL A 207 17.98 -3.41 30.89
C VAL A 207 18.44 -4.04 32.19
N GLN A 208 18.13 -5.32 32.44
CA GLN A 208 18.56 -6.04 33.65
C GLN A 208 20.09 -6.10 33.79
N ALA A 209 20.82 -6.24 32.69
CA ALA A 209 22.29 -6.18 32.67
C ALA A 209 22.86 -4.78 32.95
N HIS A 210 22.12 -3.72 32.58
CA HIS A 210 22.45 -2.35 33.01
C HIS A 210 22.19 -2.16 34.50
N LEU A 211 21.01 -2.58 34.98
CA LEU A 211 20.65 -2.53 36.40
C LEU A 211 21.64 -3.31 37.28
N SER A 212 22.01 -4.53 36.90
CA SER A 212 22.97 -5.36 37.66
C SER A 212 24.41 -4.82 37.65
N ARG A 213 24.76 -3.98 36.67
CA ARG A 213 26.03 -3.23 36.68
C ARG A 213 25.98 -2.02 37.61
N CYS A 214 24.81 -1.41 37.82
CA CYS A 214 24.67 -0.18 38.59
C CYS A 214 24.33 -0.41 40.07
N LEU A 215 23.69 -1.54 40.40
CA LEU A 215 23.19 -1.84 41.74
C LEU A 215 24.16 -2.66 42.58
N SER A 216 23.98 -2.60 43.89
CA SER A 216 24.74 -3.43 44.83
C SER A 216 24.42 -4.91 44.65
N PRO A 217 25.35 -5.84 44.98
CA PRO A 217 25.06 -7.27 44.94
C PRO A 217 23.83 -7.66 45.78
N ALA A 218 23.65 -7.06 46.96
CA ALA A 218 22.50 -7.29 47.82
C ALA A 218 21.17 -6.84 47.17
N ALA A 219 21.18 -5.69 46.48
CA ALA A 219 20.02 -5.22 45.72
C ALA A 219 19.73 -6.09 44.49
N CYS A 220 20.77 -6.56 43.78
CA CYS A 220 20.62 -7.51 42.68
C CYS A 220 19.97 -8.81 43.14
N THR A 221 20.39 -9.35 44.30
CA THR A 221 19.77 -10.54 44.90
C THR A 221 18.30 -10.28 45.28
N THR A 222 18.01 -9.13 45.91
CA THR A 222 16.64 -8.76 46.32
C THR A 222 15.70 -8.60 45.12
N LEU A 223 16.22 -8.09 43.99
CA LEU A 223 15.47 -7.84 42.76
C LEU A 223 15.49 -9.02 41.76
N GLY A 224 16.12 -10.15 42.11
CA GLY A 224 16.21 -11.32 41.23
C GLY A 224 17.05 -11.11 39.96
N LEU A 225 17.99 -10.16 39.97
CA LEU A 225 18.87 -9.86 38.83
C LEU A 225 20.05 -10.83 38.78
N ALA A 226 20.37 -11.37 37.58
CA ALA A 226 21.46 -12.33 37.39
C ALA A 226 22.85 -11.76 37.74
N PRO A 227 23.79 -12.57 38.28
CA PRO A 227 25.14 -12.12 38.62
C PRO A 227 25.94 -11.70 37.38
N ARG A 228 26.86 -10.72 37.55
CA ARG A 228 27.70 -10.17 36.48
C ARG A 228 28.48 -11.28 35.75
N ALA A 229 28.23 -11.47 34.46
CA ALA A 229 29.06 -12.33 33.61
C ALA A 229 30.33 -11.60 33.16
N ALA A 230 31.47 -12.31 33.15
CA ALA A 230 32.73 -11.80 32.62
C ALA A 230 32.70 -11.78 31.08
N THR A 231 32.97 -10.63 30.47
CA THR A 231 32.97 -10.49 29.01
C THR A 231 34.32 -10.95 28.43
N ILE A 232 34.34 -12.04 27.66
CA ILE A 232 35.45 -12.40 26.77
C ILE A 232 34.99 -12.18 25.32
N GLY A 233 35.74 -11.37 24.57
CA GLY A 233 35.47 -11.07 23.17
C GLY A 233 35.81 -12.22 22.22
N SER A 234 35.12 -12.29 21.09
CA SER A 234 35.54 -13.13 19.95
C SER A 234 35.22 -12.46 18.60
N ARG A 235 36.11 -12.72 17.63
CA ARG A 235 36.16 -12.20 16.26
C ARG A 235 35.21 -12.95 15.32
N VAL A 236 34.75 -12.27 14.27
CA VAL A 236 34.03 -12.86 13.13
C VAL A 236 35.02 -13.34 12.06
N GLY A 237 34.82 -14.57 11.55
CA GLY A 237 35.66 -15.24 10.56
C GLY A 237 35.19 -15.07 9.11
N SER A 238 36.11 -15.29 8.18
CA SER A 238 36.05 -14.97 6.75
C SER A 238 35.57 -16.11 5.85
N SER A 239 34.49 -16.81 6.19
CA SER A 239 34.03 -18.01 5.45
C SER A 239 32.65 -17.92 4.77
N ASP A 240 31.93 -16.80 4.85
CA ASP A 240 30.56 -16.70 4.29
C ASP A 240 30.48 -16.07 2.89
N ARG A 241 31.48 -16.32 2.03
CA ARG A 241 31.54 -15.80 0.65
C ARG A 241 32.09 -16.84 -0.34
N ALA A 242 31.35 -17.90 -0.62
CA ALA A 242 31.62 -18.73 -1.81
C ALA A 242 30.49 -19.72 -2.12
N GLU A 243 29.37 -19.28 -2.71
CA GLU A 243 28.46 -20.21 -3.38
C GLU A 243 27.60 -19.52 -4.45
N TRP A 244 28.26 -18.97 -5.49
CA TRP A 244 27.55 -18.29 -6.59
C TRP A 244 28.16 -18.50 -7.98
N LEU A 245 28.95 -19.57 -8.21
CA LEU A 245 29.72 -19.70 -9.46
C LEU A 245 29.92 -21.14 -9.99
N SER A 246 28.99 -22.08 -9.81
CA SER A 246 29.19 -23.44 -10.34
C SER A 246 27.94 -24.13 -10.85
N THR A 247 27.43 -23.72 -12.02
CA THR A 247 26.88 -24.72 -12.97
C THR A 247 26.79 -24.18 -14.40
N PRO A 248 27.39 -24.85 -15.41
CA PRO A 248 27.13 -24.56 -16.81
C PRO A 248 25.82 -25.22 -17.26
N ARG A 249 25.17 -24.67 -18.29
CA ARG A 249 24.02 -25.28 -18.95
C ARG A 249 24.30 -25.41 -20.45
N PRO A 250 24.07 -26.58 -21.06
CA PRO A 250 24.10 -26.73 -22.49
C PRO A 250 22.71 -26.47 -23.11
N ASP A 251 22.78 -26.38 -24.44
CA ASP A 251 21.81 -26.72 -25.49
C ASP A 251 20.49 -25.96 -25.76
N TYR A 252 20.38 -25.68 -27.07
CA TYR A 252 19.37 -25.02 -27.87
C TYR A 252 18.38 -26.06 -28.45
N LEU A 253 17.07 -25.74 -28.44
CA LEU A 253 15.99 -26.03 -29.41
C LEU A 253 14.64 -26.27 -28.71
N GLY A 254 13.56 -25.83 -29.36
CA GLY A 254 12.29 -25.42 -28.76
C GLY A 254 11.16 -26.47 -28.66
N ASP A 255 10.25 -26.18 -27.73
CA ASP A 255 8.89 -26.71 -27.52
C ASP A 255 8.18 -25.76 -26.53
N PHE A 256 6.85 -25.69 -26.42
CA PHE A 256 6.21 -25.00 -25.26
C PHE A 256 6.70 -25.61 -23.92
N TYR A 257 7.09 -26.88 -24.00
CA TYR A 257 7.82 -27.65 -23.00
C TYR A 257 9.35 -27.50 -23.15
N THR A 258 9.85 -26.26 -23.28
CA THR A 258 11.31 -26.04 -23.25
C THR A 258 11.92 -26.58 -21.95
N ALA A 259 13.23 -26.87 -21.96
CA ALA A 259 14.00 -27.08 -20.74
C ALA A 259 13.84 -25.94 -19.71
N ARG A 260 13.46 -24.72 -20.14
CA ARG A 260 13.15 -23.59 -19.23
C ARG A 260 11.79 -23.74 -18.58
N THR A 261 10.73 -24.02 -19.35
CA THR A 261 9.38 -24.30 -18.82
C THR A 261 9.41 -25.50 -17.88
N HIS A 262 10.12 -26.57 -18.27
CA HIS A 262 10.31 -27.75 -17.44
C HIS A 262 10.98 -27.39 -16.10
N ARG A 263 12.05 -26.57 -16.11
CA ARG A 263 12.72 -26.07 -14.91
C ARG A 263 11.86 -25.15 -14.06
N ALA A 264 11.07 -24.25 -14.67
CA ALA A 264 10.14 -23.39 -13.94
C ALA A 264 9.06 -24.21 -13.23
N LEU A 265 8.49 -25.19 -13.94
CA LEU A 265 7.51 -26.12 -13.39
C LEU A 265 8.11 -27.05 -12.32
N GLN A 266 9.41 -27.43 -12.41
CA GLN A 266 10.14 -28.23 -11.41
C GLN A 266 10.45 -27.44 -10.14
N LYS A 267 10.91 -26.18 -10.28
CA LYS A 267 11.25 -25.32 -9.14
C LYS A 267 10.01 -24.86 -8.37
N GLY A 268 8.89 -24.70 -9.08
CA GLY A 268 7.66 -24.12 -8.55
C GLY A 268 7.83 -22.64 -8.23
N HIS A 269 7.03 -21.76 -8.83
CA HIS A 269 7.04 -20.35 -8.42
C HIS A 269 6.03 -20.14 -7.29
N LYS A 270 6.50 -19.91 -6.05
CA LYS A 270 5.66 -19.34 -4.97
C LYS A 270 5.38 -17.87 -5.28
N SER A 271 4.61 -17.60 -6.32
CA SER A 271 4.08 -16.26 -6.57
C SER A 271 3.07 -15.90 -5.50
N SER A 272 2.85 -14.60 -5.25
CA SER A 272 1.72 -14.18 -4.43
C SER A 272 0.41 -14.76 -4.99
N PRO A 273 -0.52 -15.25 -4.16
CA PRO A 273 -1.81 -15.78 -4.61
C PRO A 273 -2.52 -14.78 -5.52
N GLY A 274 -3.08 -15.24 -6.64
CA GLY A 274 -3.89 -14.36 -7.47
C GLY A 274 -4.51 -15.04 -8.68
N THR A 275 -5.70 -14.57 -9.08
CA THR A 275 -6.49 -15.18 -10.14
C THR A 275 -6.03 -14.78 -11.55
N ALA A 276 -6.27 -15.65 -12.53
CA ALA A 276 -6.08 -15.36 -13.94
C ALA A 276 -7.12 -14.35 -14.44
N PHE A 277 -8.36 -14.52 -13.98
CA PHE A 277 -9.51 -13.66 -14.25
C PHE A 277 -10.05 -13.07 -12.94
N SER A 278 -10.34 -11.77 -12.94
CA SER A 278 -10.96 -11.09 -11.82
C SER A 278 -12.44 -11.48 -11.77
N ARG A 279 -12.79 -12.48 -10.95
CA ARG A 279 -14.19 -12.77 -10.59
C ARG A 279 -14.52 -12.04 -9.29
N TYR A 280 -15.79 -11.67 -9.09
CA TYR A 280 -16.26 -11.06 -7.84
C TYR A 280 -16.15 -11.96 -6.60
N THR A 281 -15.61 -13.17 -6.75
CA THR A 281 -15.48 -14.17 -5.69
C THR A 281 -14.08 -14.75 -5.66
N ALA A 282 -13.13 -14.00 -5.10
CA ALA A 282 -12.35 -14.68 -4.08
C ALA A 282 -13.31 -14.79 -2.90
N LEU A 283 -13.61 -16.01 -2.44
CA LEU A 283 -14.22 -16.22 -1.13
C LEU A 283 -13.30 -15.50 -0.14
N ALA A 284 -13.63 -14.27 0.22
CA ALA A 284 -12.89 -13.58 1.25
C ALA A 284 -13.08 -14.44 2.50
N ALA A 285 -12.01 -15.09 2.95
CA ALA A 285 -12.01 -15.68 4.27
C ALA A 285 -12.49 -14.57 5.22
N PRO A 286 -13.51 -14.79 6.07
CA PRO A 286 -13.97 -13.78 7.00
C PRO A 286 -12.76 -13.30 7.80
N VAL A 287 -12.45 -12.01 7.64
CA VAL A 287 -11.36 -11.42 8.38
C VAL A 287 -11.96 -11.00 9.70
N GLU A 288 -11.86 -11.88 10.70
CA GLU A 288 -12.09 -11.48 12.09
C GLU A 288 -10.95 -10.53 12.51
N THR A 289 -11.06 -9.25 12.17
CA THR A 289 -10.27 -8.22 12.83
C THR A 289 -10.98 -7.81 14.11
N ARG A 290 -10.69 -8.50 15.22
CA ARG A 290 -11.04 -8.01 16.57
C ARG A 290 -10.28 -6.73 16.97
N GLU A 291 -9.32 -6.29 16.14
CA GLU A 291 -8.45 -5.14 16.39
C GLU A 291 -8.35 -4.30 15.10
N ALA A 292 -9.20 -3.29 14.96
CA ALA A 292 -8.96 -2.22 13.99
C ALA A 292 -7.82 -1.35 14.53
N PRO A 293 -6.69 -1.17 13.81
CA PRO A 293 -5.59 -0.36 14.32
C PRO A 293 -6.02 1.05 14.72
N HIS A 294 -5.43 1.59 15.79
CA HIS A 294 -5.76 2.90 16.36
C HIS A 294 -5.74 4.06 15.34
N LEU A 295 -4.99 3.95 14.24
CA LEU A 295 -5.00 4.90 13.13
C LEU A 295 -6.40 5.06 12.52
N LEU A 296 -7.15 3.97 12.34
CA LEU A 296 -8.39 3.94 11.57
C LEU A 296 -9.57 4.58 12.31
N ARG A 297 -9.62 4.50 13.65
CA ARG A 297 -10.70 5.08 14.46
C ARG A 297 -10.74 6.62 14.44
N HIS A 298 -9.65 7.27 14.04
CA HIS A 298 -9.61 8.72 13.86
C HIS A 298 -10.36 9.18 12.59
N TYR A 299 -10.65 8.26 11.67
CA TYR A 299 -11.22 8.56 10.36
C TYR A 299 -12.53 7.83 10.06
N VAL A 300 -12.89 6.82 10.86
CA VAL A 300 -14.12 6.03 10.69
C VAL A 300 -14.73 5.76 12.07
N ALA A 301 -16.06 5.91 12.19
CA ALA A 301 -16.81 5.58 13.40
C ALA A 301 -16.90 4.05 13.59
N LEU A 302 -15.85 3.45 14.14
CA LEU A 302 -15.77 2.01 14.43
C LEU A 302 -15.69 1.76 15.94
N HIS A 303 -16.43 0.75 16.41
CA HIS A 303 -16.31 0.22 17.77
C HIS A 303 -15.30 -0.93 17.82
N ASN A 304 -14.78 -1.24 19.02
CA ASN A 304 -13.75 -2.27 19.22
C ASN A 304 -14.22 -3.70 18.89
N ASP A 305 -15.53 -3.91 18.82
CA ASP A 305 -16.23 -5.18 18.63
C ASP A 305 -16.91 -5.30 17.26
N HIS A 306 -16.63 -4.38 16.34
CA HIS A 306 -17.28 -4.35 15.04
C HIS A 306 -16.86 -5.54 14.14
N VAL A 307 -17.80 -6.45 13.86
CA VAL A 307 -17.58 -7.63 13.00
C VAL A 307 -17.91 -7.28 11.55
N LEU A 308 -16.97 -7.54 10.64
CA LEU A 308 -17.11 -7.23 9.21
C LEU A 308 -17.49 -8.48 8.42
N HIS A 309 -18.54 -8.36 7.61
CA HIS A 309 -19.01 -9.42 6.72
C HIS A 309 -18.59 -9.14 5.27
N SER A 310 -18.33 -10.19 4.49
CA SER A 310 -18.21 -10.11 3.04
C SER A 310 -19.59 -10.12 2.38
N ASP A 311 -19.81 -9.26 1.39
CA ASP A 311 -21.03 -9.32 0.60
C ASP A 311 -21.06 -10.64 -0.21
N PRO A 312 -22.14 -11.43 -0.14
CA PRO A 312 -22.27 -12.65 -0.92
C PRO A 312 -22.41 -12.30 -2.41
N SER A 313 -21.73 -13.05 -3.27
CA SER A 313 -21.93 -12.95 -4.71
C SER A 313 -23.25 -13.62 -5.11
N THR A 314 -24.07 -12.92 -5.88
CA THR A 314 -25.30 -13.45 -6.51
C THR A 314 -25.03 -14.18 -7.82
N TYR A 315 -23.79 -14.17 -8.31
CA TYR A 315 -23.41 -14.82 -9.56
C TYR A 315 -23.46 -16.36 -9.44
N VAL A 316 -24.22 -16.98 -10.35
CA VAL A 316 -24.29 -18.44 -10.51
C VAL A 316 -23.53 -18.81 -11.78
N MET A 317 -22.56 -19.72 -11.64
CA MET A 317 -21.77 -20.20 -12.78
C MET A 317 -22.66 -21.04 -13.71
N PRO A 318 -22.56 -20.85 -15.05
CA PRO A 318 -23.29 -21.70 -15.99
C PRO A 318 -22.83 -23.17 -15.88
N PRO A 319 -23.68 -24.13 -16.29
CA PRO A 319 -23.27 -25.52 -16.36
C PRO A 319 -22.06 -25.68 -17.28
N PRO A 320 -21.13 -26.59 -16.96
CA PRO A 320 -19.93 -26.78 -17.74
C PRO A 320 -20.29 -27.27 -19.17
N PRO A 321 -19.76 -26.63 -20.22
CA PRO A 321 -20.04 -27.00 -21.60
C PRO A 321 -19.31 -28.31 -21.97
N GLU A 322 -19.89 -29.08 -22.90
CA GLU A 322 -19.27 -30.30 -23.43
C GLU A 322 -18.23 -29.94 -24.50
N ILE A 323 -16.94 -29.96 -24.14
CA ILE A 323 -15.84 -29.68 -25.08
C ILE A 323 -15.39 -30.99 -25.74
N THR A 324 -15.88 -31.21 -26.95
CA THR A 324 -15.66 -32.41 -27.79
C THR A 324 -14.60 -32.20 -28.87
N ALA A 325 -14.13 -30.97 -29.06
CA ALA A 325 -13.03 -30.64 -29.97
C ALA A 325 -11.69 -31.18 -29.49
N GLN A 326 -10.82 -31.54 -30.42
CA GLN A 326 -9.42 -31.86 -30.12
C GLN A 326 -8.60 -30.58 -29.97
N PRO A 327 -7.61 -30.55 -29.05
CA PRO A 327 -6.63 -29.47 -28.97
C PRO A 327 -5.89 -29.30 -30.31
N ASP A 328 -5.76 -28.06 -30.78
CA ASP A 328 -4.97 -27.77 -31.98
C ASP A 328 -3.48 -27.75 -31.64
N PRO A 329 -2.64 -28.62 -32.23
CA PRO A 329 -1.20 -28.61 -32.03
C PRO A 329 -0.55 -27.28 -32.41
N ALA A 330 -1.02 -26.58 -33.45
CA ALA A 330 -0.45 -25.29 -33.86
C ALA A 330 -0.59 -24.22 -32.77
N LEU A 331 -1.65 -24.29 -31.97
CA LEU A 331 -1.86 -23.44 -30.80
C LEU A 331 -0.99 -23.83 -29.59
N GLN A 332 -0.21 -24.89 -29.69
CA GLN A 332 0.73 -25.38 -28.68
C GLN A 332 2.19 -25.02 -28.98
N PHE A 333 2.48 -24.22 -30.01
CA PHE A 333 3.84 -23.81 -30.40
C PHE A 333 4.00 -22.29 -30.41
N ASP A 334 5.10 -21.78 -29.82
CA ASP A 334 5.45 -20.36 -29.79
C ASP A 334 6.76 -20.17 -30.53
N THR A 335 6.80 -19.25 -31.49
CA THR A 335 8.04 -18.87 -32.18
C THR A 335 8.90 -18.05 -31.22
N LEU A 336 10.05 -18.60 -30.82
CA LEU A 336 11.02 -17.87 -30.00
C LEU A 336 11.71 -16.81 -30.85
N VAL A 337 11.46 -15.54 -30.53
CA VAL A 337 12.23 -14.40 -31.04
C VAL A 337 13.26 -14.00 -29.99
N ASP A 338 14.47 -13.65 -30.43
CA ASP A 338 15.58 -13.29 -29.56
C ASP A 338 15.23 -12.08 -28.65
N ALA A 339 15.51 -12.22 -27.35
CA ALA A 339 15.18 -11.21 -26.34
C ALA A 339 16.03 -9.95 -26.48
N ASP A 340 17.27 -10.09 -26.94
CA ASP A 340 18.26 -9.00 -27.03
C ASP A 340 17.85 -7.91 -28.03
N THR A 341 17.06 -8.28 -29.05
CA THR A 341 16.53 -7.35 -30.05
C THR A 341 15.34 -6.52 -29.55
N ARG A 342 14.84 -6.80 -28.34
CA ARG A 342 13.57 -6.29 -27.80
C ARG A 342 13.74 -5.51 -26.51
N GLU A 343 14.96 -5.33 -26.02
CA GLU A 343 15.27 -4.47 -24.88
C GLU A 343 15.46 -3.01 -25.32
N VAL A 344 15.12 -2.08 -24.43
CA VAL A 344 15.50 -0.67 -24.60
C VAL A 344 16.80 -0.45 -23.83
N VAL A 345 17.83 -0.01 -24.53
CA VAL A 345 19.14 0.31 -23.96
C VAL A 345 19.27 1.83 -23.83
N ALA A 346 19.57 2.30 -22.63
CA ALA A 346 19.86 3.70 -22.35
C ALA A 346 21.28 4.07 -22.81
N PRO A 347 21.60 5.38 -23.00
CA PRO A 347 22.93 5.82 -23.43
C PRO A 347 24.09 5.39 -22.54
N ASN A 348 23.80 5.02 -21.28
CA ASN A 348 24.78 4.50 -20.32
C ASN A 348 24.89 2.96 -20.33
N HIS A 349 24.38 2.29 -21.37
CA HIS A 349 24.35 0.83 -21.53
C HIS A 349 23.50 0.06 -20.51
N ASN A 350 22.66 0.74 -19.72
CA ASN A 350 21.64 0.06 -18.93
C ASN A 350 20.51 -0.40 -19.85
N ALA A 351 20.12 -1.67 -19.78
CA ALA A 351 18.98 -2.21 -20.52
C ALA A 351 17.76 -2.44 -19.62
N THR A 352 16.57 -2.44 -20.21
CA THR A 352 15.33 -2.84 -19.52
C THR A 352 15.38 -4.32 -19.16
N THR A 353 14.95 -4.71 -17.97
CA THR A 353 14.90 -6.12 -17.53
C THR A 353 13.49 -6.71 -17.66
N GLN A 354 12.74 -6.24 -18.65
CA GLN A 354 11.36 -6.69 -18.90
C GLN A 354 11.30 -8.13 -19.40
N HIS A 355 12.37 -8.59 -20.02
CA HIS A 355 12.53 -9.97 -20.44
C HIS A 355 13.35 -10.67 -19.35
N VAL A 356 12.75 -11.68 -18.72
CA VAL A 356 13.43 -12.44 -17.68
C VAL A 356 14.31 -13.47 -18.38
N HIS A 357 15.62 -13.43 -18.17
CA HIS A 357 16.59 -14.36 -18.78
C HIS A 357 16.19 -15.85 -18.60
N ASP A 358 15.57 -16.18 -17.47
CA ASP A 358 15.06 -17.52 -17.11
C ASP A 358 13.52 -17.66 -17.17
N GLY A 359 12.78 -16.68 -17.74
CA GLY A 359 11.31 -16.66 -17.83
C GLY A 359 10.79 -16.72 -19.28
N PRO A 360 9.46 -16.59 -19.50
CA PRO A 360 8.89 -16.67 -20.84
C PRO A 360 9.24 -15.43 -21.67
N ASN A 361 10.09 -15.61 -22.70
CA ASN A 361 10.47 -14.54 -23.64
C ASN A 361 9.28 -13.89 -24.37
N ALA A 362 8.14 -14.57 -24.43
CA ALA A 362 6.93 -14.05 -25.08
C ALA A 362 6.26 -12.91 -24.29
N ILE A 363 6.48 -12.79 -22.98
CA ILE A 363 5.67 -11.94 -22.10
C ILE A 363 6.55 -10.93 -21.36
N LEU A 364 6.17 -9.65 -21.46
CA LEU A 364 6.82 -8.57 -20.72
C LEU A 364 6.52 -8.66 -19.22
N HIS A 365 7.56 -8.56 -18.40
CA HIS A 365 7.47 -8.51 -16.95
C HIS A 365 7.96 -7.16 -16.43
N HIS A 366 7.05 -6.31 -15.97
CA HIS A 366 7.44 -5.09 -15.28
C HIS A 366 7.77 -5.42 -13.83
N THR A 367 8.93 -4.97 -13.36
CA THR A 367 9.36 -5.15 -11.97
C THR A 367 9.75 -3.82 -11.36
N ARG A 368 9.46 -3.62 -10.06
CA ARG A 368 9.91 -2.42 -9.32
C ARG A 368 11.42 -2.21 -9.33
N SER A 369 12.20 -3.28 -9.53
CA SER A 369 13.66 -3.23 -9.63
C SER A 369 14.16 -2.71 -10.97
N ASP A 370 13.34 -2.74 -12.03
CA ASP A 370 13.69 -2.22 -13.34
C ASP A 370 13.61 -0.69 -13.36
N ARG A 371 14.75 -0.06 -13.02
CA ARG A 371 14.87 1.40 -12.94
C ARG A 371 14.67 2.08 -14.29
N LEU A 372 15.05 1.44 -15.41
CA LEU A 372 14.90 2.04 -16.73
C LEU A 372 13.43 2.02 -17.15
N THR A 373 12.74 0.90 -16.95
CA THR A 373 11.30 0.83 -17.16
C THR A 373 10.55 1.81 -16.26
N ASP A 374 10.95 1.95 -14.99
CA ASP A 374 10.36 2.95 -14.08
C ASP A 374 10.57 4.39 -14.60
N ALA A 375 11.80 4.73 -15.01
CA ALA A 375 12.12 6.05 -15.55
C ALA A 375 11.33 6.38 -16.84
N ILE A 376 11.26 5.45 -17.79
CA ILE A 376 10.47 5.62 -19.03
C ILE A 376 8.98 5.74 -18.69
N SER A 377 8.48 4.95 -17.73
CA SER A 377 7.08 5.02 -17.30
C SER A 377 6.73 6.34 -16.64
N ARG A 378 7.59 6.84 -15.75
CA ARG A 378 7.42 8.15 -15.10
C ARG A 378 7.44 9.27 -16.12
N LYS A 379 8.43 9.30 -17.02
CA LYS A 379 8.53 10.31 -18.07
C LYS A 379 7.30 10.33 -18.98
N LYS A 380 6.72 9.16 -19.27
CA LYS A 380 5.53 9.04 -20.12
C LYS A 380 4.24 9.46 -19.41
N ARG A 381 4.11 9.22 -18.10
CA ARG A 381 2.82 9.28 -17.39
C ARG A 381 2.70 10.38 -16.34
N ILE A 382 3.82 10.88 -15.82
CA ILE A 382 3.88 11.88 -14.76
C ILE A 382 4.31 13.22 -15.38
N LYS A 383 3.39 14.19 -15.39
CA LYS A 383 3.69 15.56 -15.81
C LYS A 383 3.99 16.39 -14.56
N ILE A 384 5.20 16.91 -14.45
CA ILE A 384 5.65 17.75 -13.34
C ILE A 384 5.55 19.21 -13.76
N GLY A 385 5.08 20.07 -12.85
CA GLY A 385 4.96 21.50 -13.09
C GLY A 385 4.04 22.18 -12.08
N VAL A 386 3.89 23.49 -12.24
CA VAL A 386 2.95 24.31 -11.47
C VAL A 386 1.78 24.65 -12.38
N ASP A 387 0.58 24.34 -11.92
CA ASP A 387 -0.65 24.58 -12.67
C ASP A 387 -1.27 25.95 -12.31
N ARG A 388 -1.94 26.60 -13.26
CA ARG A 388 -2.57 27.92 -13.10
C ARG A 388 -3.86 27.85 -12.31
N SER A 389 -4.16 28.79 -11.43
CA SER A 389 -5.42 28.76 -10.65
C SER A 389 -6.69 28.69 -11.50
N ASP A 390 -6.73 29.42 -12.62
CA ASP A 390 -7.97 29.72 -13.33
C ASP A 390 -8.09 29.10 -14.74
N LEU A 391 -9.33 28.81 -15.15
CA LEU A 391 -9.66 28.40 -16.52
C LEU A 391 -9.56 29.59 -17.50
N THR A 392 -9.04 29.33 -18.69
CA THR A 392 -9.13 30.26 -19.84
C THR A 392 -10.55 30.32 -20.40
N ALA A 393 -10.86 31.31 -21.24
CA ALA A 393 -12.17 31.41 -21.90
C ALA A 393 -12.50 30.18 -22.78
N HIS A 394 -11.49 29.63 -23.46
CA HIS A 394 -11.62 28.42 -24.27
C HIS A 394 -11.95 27.21 -23.37
N GLU A 395 -11.21 27.01 -22.28
CA GLU A 395 -11.46 25.92 -21.34
C GLU A 395 -12.82 26.00 -20.65
N ARG A 396 -13.31 27.20 -20.31
CA ARG A 396 -14.67 27.37 -19.80
C ARG A 396 -15.71 26.91 -20.83
N THR A 397 -15.44 27.09 -22.11
CA THR A 397 -16.29 26.59 -23.19
C THR A 397 -16.23 25.07 -23.26
N LEU A 398 -15.04 24.46 -23.17
CA LEU A 398 -14.88 23.00 -23.12
C LEU A 398 -15.57 22.38 -21.90
N ALA A 399 -15.46 22.98 -20.73
CA ALA A 399 -16.13 22.53 -19.51
C ALA A 399 -17.66 22.54 -19.67
N LYS A 400 -18.22 23.61 -20.25
CA LYS A 400 -19.66 23.66 -20.61
C LYS A 400 -20.05 22.55 -21.57
N ARG A 401 -19.20 22.23 -22.56
CA ARG A 401 -19.43 21.11 -23.48
C ARG A 401 -19.48 19.78 -22.73
N LEU A 402 -18.53 19.48 -21.84
CA LEU A 402 -18.55 18.24 -21.03
C LEU A 402 -19.86 18.09 -20.27
N ARG A 403 -20.32 19.15 -19.59
CA ARG A 403 -21.59 19.15 -18.85
C ARG A 403 -22.79 18.85 -19.77
N ASN A 404 -22.77 19.37 -21.00
CA ASN A 404 -23.80 19.09 -21.99
C ASN A 404 -23.74 17.66 -22.56
N GLY A 405 -22.52 17.12 -22.78
CA GLY A 405 -22.34 15.72 -23.18
C GLY A 405 -22.85 14.76 -22.10
N PHE A 406 -22.55 15.06 -20.83
CA PHE A 406 -22.98 14.25 -19.69
C PHE A 406 -24.51 14.09 -19.61
N LYS A 407 -25.28 15.13 -19.93
CA LYS A 407 -26.76 15.10 -19.97
C LYS A 407 -27.34 14.07 -20.93
N LYS A 408 -26.56 13.59 -21.92
CA LYS A 408 -27.01 12.53 -22.82
C LYS A 408 -27.18 11.18 -22.12
N PHE A 409 -26.46 10.95 -21.03
CA PHE A 409 -26.42 9.67 -20.32
C PHE A 409 -26.99 9.76 -18.89
N PHE A 410 -27.12 10.96 -18.35
CA PHE A 410 -27.64 11.18 -17.00
C PHE A 410 -28.78 12.19 -16.98
N ASP A 411 -29.75 11.98 -16.09
CA ASP A 411 -30.80 12.95 -15.78
C ASP A 411 -30.28 13.99 -14.77
N VAL A 412 -29.52 14.95 -15.29
CA VAL A 412 -28.91 16.03 -14.51
C VAL A 412 -29.98 16.93 -13.87
N GLU A 413 -31.14 17.07 -14.50
CA GLU A 413 -32.21 17.92 -13.96
C GLU A 413 -32.78 17.27 -12.69
N ALA A 414 -33.13 15.98 -12.74
CA ALA A 414 -33.55 15.24 -11.56
C ALA A 414 -32.46 15.22 -10.48
N TRP A 415 -31.21 14.96 -10.87
CA TRP A 415 -30.07 14.93 -9.95
C TRP A 415 -29.89 16.26 -9.21
N SER A 416 -29.95 17.39 -9.92
CA SER A 416 -29.74 18.72 -9.32
C SER A 416 -30.79 19.13 -8.28
N ARG A 417 -31.94 18.45 -8.22
CA ARG A 417 -32.98 18.70 -7.21
C ARG A 417 -32.72 17.95 -5.91
N GLU A 418 -31.83 16.97 -5.91
CA GLU A 418 -31.46 16.25 -4.69
C GLU A 418 -30.52 17.09 -3.84
N ARG A 419 -30.88 17.28 -2.57
CA ARG A 419 -30.00 17.90 -1.58
C ARG A 419 -29.04 16.86 -1.02
N PHE A 420 -27.96 17.32 -0.39
CA PHE A 420 -27.06 16.45 0.34
C PHE A 420 -27.79 15.73 1.46
N ASP A 421 -27.86 14.41 1.35
CA ASP A 421 -28.47 13.54 2.34
C ASP A 421 -27.41 13.02 3.31
N LEU A 422 -27.39 13.63 4.50
CA LEU A 422 -26.44 13.28 5.56
C LEU A 422 -26.61 11.83 6.04
N VAL A 423 -27.84 11.32 6.11
CA VAL A 423 -28.12 9.96 6.59
C VAL A 423 -27.57 8.95 5.59
N ARG A 424 -27.83 9.16 4.30
CA ARG A 424 -27.27 8.35 3.21
C ARG A 424 -25.75 8.41 3.18
N PHE A 425 -25.17 9.60 3.35
CA PHE A 425 -23.72 9.78 3.46
C PHE A 425 -23.11 9.01 4.64
N GLU A 426 -23.73 9.05 5.82
CA GLU A 426 -23.30 8.28 6.99
C GLU A 426 -23.35 6.76 6.75
N MET A 427 -24.38 6.26 6.06
CA MET A 427 -24.43 4.86 5.63
C MET A 427 -23.25 4.52 4.71
N GLN A 428 -22.94 5.37 3.74
CA GLN A 428 -21.79 5.17 2.86
C GLN A 428 -20.45 5.25 3.58
N SER A 429 -20.36 6.04 4.65
CA SER A 429 -19.20 6.09 5.52
C SER A 429 -18.95 4.76 6.22
N ARG A 430 -20.00 4.09 6.71
CA ARG A 430 -19.90 2.75 7.32
C ARG A 430 -19.45 1.71 6.27
N ASN A 431 -20.03 1.74 5.08
CA ASN A 431 -19.76 0.77 4.01
C ASN A 431 -18.35 0.91 3.38
N SER A 432 -17.82 2.14 3.34
CA SER A 432 -16.50 2.44 2.75
C SER A 432 -15.37 1.64 3.37
N PHE A 433 -15.40 1.52 4.70
CA PHE A 433 -14.40 0.77 5.44
C PHE A 433 -14.56 -0.74 5.26
N GLN A 434 -15.79 -1.24 5.37
CA GLN A 434 -16.11 -2.66 5.22
C GLN A 434 -15.64 -3.20 3.86
N SER A 435 -15.90 -2.47 2.77
CA SER A 435 -15.47 -2.86 1.42
C SER A 435 -13.95 -2.88 1.25
N TRP A 436 -13.21 -2.05 1.99
CA TRP A 436 -11.74 -2.02 1.93
C TRP A 436 -11.12 -3.19 2.70
N VAL A 437 -11.66 -3.52 3.87
CA VAL A 437 -11.20 -4.64 4.71
C VAL A 437 -11.53 -5.99 4.08
N SER A 438 -12.74 -6.16 3.54
CA SER A 438 -13.22 -7.44 2.99
C SER A 438 -12.35 -7.99 1.85
N LYS A 439 -11.53 -7.15 1.23
CA LYS A 439 -10.63 -7.52 0.12
C LYS A 439 -9.20 -7.85 0.58
N ARG A 440 -8.91 -7.88 1.89
CA ARG A 440 -7.54 -8.00 2.42
C ARG A 440 -7.49 -8.88 3.67
N THR A 441 -6.51 -9.77 3.72
CA THR A 441 -6.17 -10.53 4.94
C THR A 441 -5.69 -9.61 6.08
N LYS A 442 -5.76 -10.07 7.34
CA LYS A 442 -5.23 -9.34 8.52
C LYS A 442 -3.79 -8.84 8.30
N LYS A 443 -2.90 -9.71 7.79
CA LYS A 443 -1.50 -9.37 7.48
C LYS A 443 -1.37 -8.29 6.39
N GLN A 444 -2.26 -8.28 5.39
CA GLN A 444 -2.28 -7.24 4.36
C GLN A 444 -2.78 -5.91 4.93
N ILE A 445 -3.78 -5.94 5.82
CA ILE A 445 -4.29 -4.75 6.52
C ILE A 445 -3.20 -4.15 7.40
N GLU A 446 -2.57 -4.95 8.27
CA GLU A 446 -1.45 -4.51 9.13
C GLU A 446 -0.31 -3.91 8.30
N ARG A 447 0.06 -4.56 7.20
CA ARG A 447 1.10 -4.05 6.28
C ARG A 447 0.69 -2.74 5.61
N SER A 448 -0.57 -2.60 5.18
CA SER A 448 -1.07 -1.37 4.58
C SER A 448 -1.04 -0.23 5.59
N ILE A 449 -1.43 -0.48 6.83
CA ILE A 449 -1.45 0.52 7.90
C ILE A 449 -0.02 0.90 8.31
N GLY A 450 0.86 -0.07 8.50
CA GLY A 450 2.26 0.18 8.87
C GLY A 450 3.06 0.96 7.82
N LYS A 451 2.60 1.04 6.57
CA LYS A 451 3.19 1.86 5.50
C LYS A 451 2.63 3.29 5.43
N ASN A 452 1.58 3.59 6.19
CA ASN A 452 0.86 4.86 6.14
C ASN A 452 0.85 5.50 7.52
N PRO A 453 1.99 6.06 7.98
CA PRO A 453 2.04 6.73 9.27
C PRO A 453 1.17 8.00 9.24
N ILE A 454 0.62 8.37 10.38
CA ILE A 454 -0.43 9.40 10.51
C ILE A 454 0.04 10.80 10.10
N ASP A 455 1.34 11.05 10.18
CA ASP A 455 2.03 12.31 9.94
C ASP A 455 2.55 12.45 8.49
N SER A 456 2.31 11.45 7.63
CA SER A 456 2.67 11.59 6.21
C SER A 456 1.87 12.71 5.57
N TYR A 457 2.52 13.53 4.74
CA TYR A 457 1.84 14.56 3.95
C TYR A 457 0.74 13.90 3.07
N PRO A 458 -0.56 14.20 3.29
CA PRO A 458 -1.65 13.48 2.61
C PRO A 458 -1.66 13.63 1.09
N ASN A 459 -1.03 14.70 0.58
CA ASN A 459 -0.93 14.97 -0.86
C ASN A 459 0.41 14.53 -1.46
N PHE A 460 1.24 13.81 -0.70
CA PHE A 460 2.41 13.15 -1.26
C PHE A 460 1.99 11.86 -1.99
N ALA A 461 2.27 11.79 -3.28
CA ALA A 461 2.05 10.61 -4.11
C ALA A 461 3.29 9.72 -4.09
N HIS A 462 3.20 8.57 -3.43
CA HIS A 462 4.22 7.53 -3.50
C HIS A 462 4.13 6.82 -4.85
N LEU A 463 4.96 7.28 -5.78
CA LEU A 463 5.03 6.74 -7.13
C LEU A 463 5.86 5.45 -7.18
N PHE A 464 5.27 4.37 -7.66
CA PHE A 464 6.00 3.13 -7.96
C PHE A 464 5.52 2.46 -9.25
N LEU A 465 6.43 1.76 -9.92
CA LEU A 465 6.10 0.87 -11.01
C LEU A 465 5.32 -0.34 -10.48
N LYS A 466 4.15 -0.61 -11.06
CA LYS A 466 3.37 -1.81 -10.73
C LYS A 466 4.12 -3.04 -11.22
N SER A 467 4.58 -3.87 -10.28
CA SER A 467 5.13 -5.19 -10.60
C SER A 467 4.01 -6.07 -11.17
N GLN A 468 4.07 -6.37 -12.46
CA GLN A 468 3.08 -7.20 -13.14
C GLN A 468 3.63 -7.76 -14.44
N TYR A 469 3.16 -8.94 -14.80
CA TYR A 469 3.28 -9.43 -16.17
C TYR A 469 2.18 -8.80 -17.04
N VAL A 470 2.53 -8.46 -18.27
CA VAL A 470 1.59 -7.89 -19.24
C VAL A 470 0.77 -9.02 -19.86
N LYS A 471 -0.50 -9.12 -19.46
CA LYS A 471 -1.42 -10.20 -19.89
C LYS A 471 -2.16 -9.92 -21.22
N LYS A 472 -1.89 -8.80 -21.91
CA LYS A 472 -2.58 -8.42 -23.15
C LYS A 472 -1.97 -9.18 -24.31
N GLU A 473 -2.79 -9.90 -25.07
CA GLU A 473 -2.36 -10.73 -26.20
C GLU A 473 -1.54 -9.94 -27.23
N ALA A 474 -1.98 -8.75 -27.61
CA ALA A 474 -1.26 -7.85 -28.53
C ALA A 474 0.12 -7.38 -28.02
N SER A 475 0.46 -7.65 -26.75
CA SER A 475 1.79 -7.37 -26.18
C SER A 475 2.70 -8.58 -26.14
N ARG A 476 2.21 -9.74 -26.59
CA ARG A 476 3.02 -10.94 -26.77
C ARG A 476 4.09 -10.64 -27.81
N PHE A 477 5.33 -11.01 -27.52
CA PHE A 477 6.50 -10.72 -28.36
C PHE A 477 6.80 -9.23 -28.63
N ALA A 478 6.11 -8.31 -27.97
CA ALA A 478 6.36 -6.89 -28.16
C ALA A 478 7.74 -6.48 -27.59
N PRO A 479 8.38 -5.42 -28.13
CA PRO A 479 9.52 -4.78 -27.50
C PRO A 479 9.17 -4.26 -26.08
N ALA A 480 10.20 -4.02 -25.28
CA ALA A 480 10.07 -3.43 -23.96
C ALA A 480 9.30 -2.10 -24.04
N LYS A 481 8.35 -1.89 -23.11
CA LYS A 481 7.46 -0.73 -23.14
C LYS A 481 7.27 -0.10 -21.76
N ALA A 482 6.79 1.14 -21.73
CA ALA A 482 6.44 1.78 -20.47
C ALA A 482 5.41 0.96 -19.68
N GLY A 483 5.71 0.64 -18.43
CA GLY A 483 4.80 -0.02 -17.51
C GLY A 483 3.77 0.93 -16.91
N GLN A 484 3.05 0.46 -15.90
CA GLN A 484 2.00 1.21 -15.23
C GLN A 484 2.55 1.82 -13.94
N THR A 485 2.58 3.16 -13.86
CA THR A 485 2.95 3.88 -12.64
C THR A 485 1.71 4.02 -11.75
N VAL A 486 1.85 3.58 -10.49
CA VAL A 486 0.82 3.73 -9.46
C VAL A 486 1.19 4.88 -8.56
N SER A 487 0.22 5.74 -8.28
CA SER A 487 0.32 6.81 -7.29
C SER A 487 -0.39 6.39 -6.01
N GLU A 488 0.35 5.97 -4.99
CA GLU A 488 -0.24 5.60 -3.70
C GLU A 488 -0.29 6.82 -2.77
N PHE A 489 -1.48 7.09 -2.22
CA PHE A 489 -1.69 8.15 -1.22
C PHE A 489 -1.84 7.58 0.17
N ASN A 490 -1.61 8.44 1.16
CA ASN A 490 -1.85 8.07 2.54
C ASN A 490 -3.30 7.60 2.77
N LEU A 491 -3.48 6.54 3.56
CA LEU A 491 -4.80 6.01 3.92
C LEU A 491 -5.74 7.07 4.50
N VAL A 492 -5.23 8.10 5.20
CA VAL A 492 -6.02 9.24 5.69
C VAL A 492 -6.78 9.93 4.56
N ARG A 493 -6.11 10.23 3.45
CA ARG A 493 -6.74 10.82 2.27
C ARG A 493 -7.75 9.85 1.65
N GLN A 494 -7.39 8.57 1.53
CA GLN A 494 -8.26 7.55 0.94
C GLN A 494 -9.56 7.36 1.73
N PHE A 495 -9.49 7.28 3.07
CA PHE A 495 -10.66 7.07 3.93
C PHE A 495 -11.50 8.34 4.10
N ARG A 496 -10.91 9.53 4.10
CA ARG A 496 -11.66 10.78 4.03
C ARG A 496 -12.50 10.86 2.74
N ASP A 497 -11.93 10.45 1.62
CA ASP A 497 -12.56 10.57 0.30
C ASP A 497 -13.56 9.45 -0.02
N ALA A 498 -13.45 8.28 0.62
CA ALA A 498 -14.26 7.10 0.31
C ALA A 498 -15.78 7.29 0.52
N PRO A 499 -16.26 7.88 1.64
CA PRO A 499 -17.68 8.10 1.84
C PRO A 499 -18.29 9.00 0.76
N PHE A 500 -17.58 10.08 0.38
CA PHE A 500 -18.02 10.98 -0.69
C PHE A 500 -18.05 10.27 -2.04
N ALA A 501 -17.01 9.48 -2.36
CA ALA A 501 -16.98 8.71 -3.59
C ALA A 501 -18.15 7.71 -3.66
N HIS A 502 -18.43 6.99 -2.58
CA HIS A 502 -19.58 6.08 -2.53
C HIS A 502 -20.92 6.79 -2.66
N TYR A 503 -21.06 7.94 -2.02
CA TYR A 503 -22.28 8.75 -2.11
C TYR A 503 -22.55 9.23 -3.55
N VAL A 504 -21.51 9.72 -4.24
CA VAL A 504 -21.59 10.12 -5.65
C VAL A 504 -21.82 8.91 -6.56
N GLU A 505 -21.19 7.77 -6.28
CA GLU A 505 -21.39 6.50 -7.00
C GLU A 505 -22.86 6.06 -6.96
N GLU A 506 -23.48 6.11 -5.79
CA GLU A 506 -24.88 5.75 -5.60
C GLU A 506 -25.85 6.72 -6.31
N LEU A 507 -25.54 8.02 -6.28
CA LEU A 507 -26.31 9.03 -7.03
C LEU A 507 -26.13 8.90 -8.54
N ALA A 508 -24.92 8.61 -9.00
CA ALA A 508 -24.65 8.36 -10.41
C ALA A 508 -25.46 7.17 -10.93
N LEU A 509 -25.51 6.06 -10.17
CA LEU A 509 -26.35 4.91 -10.52
C LEU A 509 -27.85 5.27 -10.55
N LYS A 510 -28.32 6.04 -9.56
CA LYS A 510 -29.72 6.48 -9.46
C LYS A 510 -30.16 7.38 -10.63
N HIS A 511 -29.27 8.27 -11.07
CA HIS A 511 -29.56 9.29 -12.09
C HIS A 511 -29.02 8.94 -13.47
N ALA A 512 -28.38 7.78 -13.64
CA ALA A 512 -28.12 7.23 -14.96
C ALA A 512 -29.47 7.05 -15.68
N ARG A 513 -29.52 7.40 -16.97
CA ARG A 513 -30.69 7.10 -17.79
C ARG A 513 -30.87 5.58 -17.86
N PRO A 514 -32.09 5.06 -18.06
CA PRO A 514 -32.32 3.61 -18.13
C PRO A 514 -31.44 2.88 -19.16
N SER A 515 -31.10 3.55 -20.26
CA SER A 515 -30.21 3.03 -21.31
C SER A 515 -28.71 3.09 -20.96
N THR A 516 -28.32 3.70 -19.84
CA THR A 516 -26.93 3.92 -19.46
C THR A 516 -26.53 2.92 -18.39
N TYR A 517 -25.63 2.01 -18.76
CA TYR A 517 -25.05 1.04 -17.86
C TYR A 517 -23.72 1.54 -17.30
N LEU A 518 -23.60 1.55 -15.97
CA LEU A 518 -22.34 1.79 -15.29
C LEU A 518 -21.87 0.46 -14.72
N HIS A 519 -20.67 0.01 -15.08
CA HIS A 519 -20.11 -1.24 -14.58
C HIS A 519 -19.58 -1.09 -13.15
N CYS A 520 -20.47 -0.73 -12.22
CA CYS A 520 -20.17 -0.38 -10.84
C CYS A 520 -20.45 -1.55 -9.91
N ARG A 521 -19.43 -2.34 -9.57
CA ARG A 521 -19.60 -3.56 -8.76
C ARG A 521 -20.59 -4.57 -9.37
N ALA A 522 -20.96 -4.36 -10.63
CA ALA A 522 -21.96 -5.15 -11.33
C ALA A 522 -21.36 -6.50 -11.74
N SER A 523 -22.17 -7.53 -11.57
CA SER A 523 -21.88 -8.89 -11.97
C SER A 523 -21.94 -9.05 -13.51
N PRO A 524 -21.32 -10.10 -14.06
CA PRO A 524 -21.49 -10.46 -15.46
C PRO A 524 -22.97 -10.67 -15.85
N THR A 525 -23.79 -11.19 -14.92
CA THR A 525 -25.23 -11.39 -15.15
C THR A 525 -25.99 -10.08 -15.35
N GLU A 526 -25.69 -9.06 -14.54
CA GLU A 526 -26.29 -7.73 -14.72
C GLU A 526 -25.86 -7.10 -16.04
N MET A 527 -24.59 -7.24 -16.42
CA MET A 527 -24.09 -6.78 -17.73
C MET A 527 -24.78 -7.50 -18.89
N SER A 528 -24.92 -8.83 -18.80
CA SER A 528 -25.63 -9.66 -19.79
C SER A 528 -27.09 -9.23 -19.93
N SER A 529 -27.76 -8.95 -18.81
CA SER A 529 -29.17 -8.55 -18.81
C SER A 529 -29.37 -7.21 -19.52
N TRP A 530 -28.57 -6.20 -19.17
CA TRP A 530 -28.58 -4.91 -19.85
C TRP A 530 -28.21 -5.04 -21.33
N TYR A 531 -27.19 -5.85 -21.64
CA TYR A 531 -26.76 -6.10 -23.02
C TYR A 531 -27.91 -6.69 -23.85
N LYS A 532 -28.56 -7.76 -23.38
CA LYS A 532 -29.68 -8.41 -24.09
C LYS A 532 -30.90 -7.51 -24.25
N GLU A 533 -31.14 -6.60 -23.31
CA GLU A 533 -32.22 -5.63 -23.39
C GLU A 533 -32.03 -4.63 -24.54
N HIS A 534 -30.78 -4.20 -24.78
CA HIS A 534 -30.49 -3.11 -25.71
C HIS A 534 -29.80 -3.52 -27.01
N TRP A 535 -29.13 -4.66 -27.05
CA TRP A 535 -28.38 -5.12 -28.21
C TRP A 535 -29.17 -6.08 -29.09
N LYS A 536 -28.99 -5.96 -30.41
CA LYS A 536 -29.43 -6.96 -31.38
C LYS A 536 -28.25 -7.45 -32.22
N PRO A 537 -28.06 -8.78 -32.36
CA PRO A 537 -26.99 -9.34 -33.20
C PRO A 537 -26.96 -8.73 -34.61
N GLY A 538 -25.76 -8.37 -35.07
CA GLY A 538 -25.55 -7.76 -36.38
C GLY A 538 -25.69 -6.23 -36.43
N GLU A 539 -26.17 -5.59 -35.35
CA GLU A 539 -26.09 -4.12 -35.25
C GLU A 539 -24.64 -3.64 -35.17
N ARG A 540 -24.43 -2.33 -35.30
CA ARG A 540 -23.11 -1.71 -35.13
C ARG A 540 -23.00 -1.10 -33.75
N MET A 541 -21.78 -1.00 -33.25
CA MET A 541 -21.43 -0.35 -32.00
C MET A 541 -20.18 0.51 -32.19
N THR A 542 -20.02 1.46 -31.28
CA THR A 542 -18.92 2.41 -31.24
C THR A 542 -18.28 2.36 -29.86
N ALA A 543 -16.95 2.22 -29.79
CA ALA A 543 -16.18 2.40 -28.56
C ALA A 543 -15.21 3.58 -28.71
N ASN A 544 -14.60 4.01 -27.62
CA ASN A 544 -13.53 5.01 -27.63
C ASN A 544 -12.32 4.49 -26.84
N ASP A 545 -11.16 4.39 -27.49
CA ASP A 545 -9.85 4.31 -26.84
C ASP A 545 -9.27 5.73 -26.65
N TYR A 546 -8.25 5.90 -25.80
CA TYR A 546 -7.69 7.21 -25.48
C TYR A 546 -6.15 7.21 -25.43
N THR A 547 -5.52 8.28 -25.94
CA THR A 547 -4.05 8.36 -26.02
C THR A 547 -3.33 8.40 -24.66
N ALA A 548 -3.96 8.97 -23.62
CA ALA A 548 -3.32 9.18 -22.31
C ALA A 548 -4.31 9.59 -21.19
N TRP A 549 -5.32 8.75 -20.89
CA TRP A 549 -6.46 9.06 -20.00
C TRP A 549 -6.09 9.83 -18.71
N ASP A 550 -5.39 9.18 -17.78
CA ASP A 550 -5.13 9.75 -16.45
C ASP A 550 -4.34 11.07 -16.54
N SER A 551 -3.29 11.11 -17.37
CA SER A 551 -2.45 12.30 -17.59
C SER A 551 -3.09 13.39 -18.46
N GLY A 552 -4.27 13.11 -19.02
CA GLY A 552 -5.06 14.03 -19.83
C GLY A 552 -6.26 14.63 -19.09
N CYS A 553 -6.53 14.21 -17.84
CA CYS A 553 -7.54 14.81 -16.97
C CYS A 553 -7.05 16.14 -16.40
N ASP A 554 -7.00 17.19 -17.23
CA ASP A 554 -6.52 18.52 -16.89
C ASP A 554 -7.56 19.37 -16.11
N ARG A 555 -7.32 20.69 -16.00
CA ARG A 555 -8.18 21.64 -15.28
C ARG A 555 -9.63 21.65 -15.78
N VAL A 556 -9.88 21.36 -17.07
CA VAL A 556 -11.25 21.26 -17.62
C VAL A 556 -12.00 20.09 -16.98
N PHE A 557 -11.32 18.96 -16.81
CA PHE A 557 -11.89 17.79 -16.13
C PHE A 557 -11.99 17.99 -14.61
N LEU A 558 -11.06 18.73 -13.99
CA LEU A 558 -11.21 19.11 -12.57
C LEU A 558 -12.45 19.97 -12.34
N ASP A 559 -12.72 20.95 -13.21
CA ASP A 559 -13.94 21.76 -13.14
C ASP A 559 -15.20 20.92 -13.33
N PHE A 560 -15.15 19.93 -14.23
CA PHE A 560 -16.23 18.96 -14.39
C PHE A 560 -16.45 18.12 -13.12
N ASP A 561 -15.39 17.64 -12.46
CA ASP A 561 -15.52 16.90 -11.19
C ASP A 561 -16.20 17.74 -10.12
N VAL A 562 -15.76 18.99 -9.98
CA VAL A 562 -16.28 19.94 -9.00
C VAL A 562 -17.76 20.22 -9.27
N TRP A 563 -18.13 20.32 -10.54
CA TRP A 563 -19.53 20.43 -10.94
C TRP A 563 -20.34 19.20 -10.55
N ILE A 564 -19.83 17.98 -10.75
CA ILE A 564 -20.50 16.74 -10.28
C ILE A 564 -20.66 16.74 -8.76
N MET A 565 -19.62 17.12 -8.02
CA MET A 565 -19.69 17.21 -6.55
C MET A 565 -20.74 18.23 -6.09
N GLY A 566 -20.80 19.37 -6.76
CA GLY A 566 -21.83 20.40 -6.53
C GLY A 566 -23.23 19.91 -6.85
N LEU A 567 -23.42 19.13 -7.93
CA LEU A 567 -24.71 18.49 -8.25
C LEU A 567 -25.18 17.53 -7.15
N CYS A 568 -24.24 16.89 -6.45
CA CYS A 568 -24.54 16.00 -5.34
C CYS A 568 -24.80 16.74 -4.01
N GLY A 569 -24.70 18.07 -4.00
CA GLY A 569 -24.83 18.91 -2.81
C GLY A 569 -23.64 18.79 -1.84
N ILE A 570 -22.51 18.23 -2.26
CA ILE A 570 -21.35 18.04 -1.37
C ILE A 570 -20.92 19.39 -0.77
N PRO A 571 -20.61 19.46 0.54
CA PRO A 571 -20.21 20.71 1.20
C PRO A 571 -19.02 21.38 0.52
N ASN A 572 -19.10 22.71 0.38
CA ASN A 572 -18.06 23.50 -0.31
C ASN A 572 -16.69 23.36 0.37
N GLU A 573 -16.66 23.14 1.68
CA GLU A 573 -15.43 22.88 2.44
C GLU A 573 -14.70 21.65 1.89
N TYR A 574 -15.43 20.58 1.58
CA TYR A 574 -14.86 19.38 0.98
C TYR A 574 -14.46 19.63 -0.47
N ILE A 575 -15.29 20.30 -1.27
CA ILE A 575 -14.98 20.61 -2.68
C ILE A 575 -13.70 21.45 -2.79
N ASN A 576 -13.58 22.49 -1.97
CA ASN A 576 -12.38 23.34 -1.90
C ASN A 576 -11.15 22.52 -1.49
N ARG A 577 -11.32 21.60 -0.53
CA ARG A 577 -10.24 20.69 -0.13
C ARG A 577 -9.84 19.74 -1.27
N TYR A 578 -10.81 19.17 -1.99
CA TYR A 578 -10.56 18.30 -3.14
C TYR A 578 -9.77 19.03 -4.24
N GLN A 579 -10.16 20.26 -4.57
CA GLN A 579 -9.44 21.11 -5.52
C GLN A 579 -8.00 21.40 -5.06
N LEU A 580 -7.83 21.77 -3.78
CA LEU A 580 -6.51 22.02 -3.20
C LEU A 580 -5.63 20.78 -3.26
N ASP A 581 -6.16 19.61 -2.91
CA ASP A 581 -5.41 18.35 -2.93
C ASP A 581 -4.99 17.98 -4.37
N ARG A 582 -5.82 18.24 -5.36
CA ARG A 582 -5.48 18.08 -6.79
C ARG A 582 -4.38 19.04 -7.23
N ALA A 583 -4.43 20.29 -6.79
CA ALA A 583 -3.46 21.32 -7.16
C ALA A 583 -2.12 21.22 -6.41
N THR A 584 -2.09 20.57 -5.24
CA THR A 584 -0.90 20.48 -4.36
C THR A 584 -0.31 19.08 -4.27
N THR A 585 -0.79 18.14 -5.09
CA THR A 585 -0.22 16.80 -5.16
C THR A 585 1.23 16.86 -5.64
N THR A 586 2.13 16.20 -4.91
CA THR A 586 3.58 16.21 -5.20
C THR A 586 4.18 14.83 -4.99
N SER A 587 5.33 14.57 -5.60
CA SER A 587 6.15 13.38 -5.34
C SER A 587 7.62 13.75 -5.29
N TYR A 588 8.51 12.75 -5.12
CA TYR A 588 9.95 12.97 -5.29
C TYR A 588 10.37 13.48 -6.68
N ALA A 589 9.50 13.34 -7.70
CA ALA A 589 9.75 13.92 -9.02
C ALA A 589 9.40 15.42 -9.09
N GLY A 590 8.71 15.97 -8.08
CA GLY A 590 8.25 17.35 -8.01
C GLY A 590 6.72 17.49 -7.93
N PRO A 591 6.20 18.73 -7.96
CA PRO A 591 4.77 19.01 -7.99
C PRO A 591 4.13 18.46 -9.27
N HIS A 592 2.98 17.80 -9.15
CA HIS A 592 2.28 17.25 -10.30
C HIS A 592 1.39 18.33 -10.94
N MET A 593 1.37 18.37 -12.27
CA MET A 593 0.29 19.04 -13.00
C MET A 593 -1.03 18.32 -12.73
N ILE A 594 -2.16 19.04 -12.86
CA ILE A 594 -3.47 18.41 -12.64
C ILE A 594 -3.67 17.25 -13.61
N ARG A 595 -4.05 16.13 -13.02
CA ARG A 595 -4.25 14.84 -13.65
C ARG A 595 -5.09 13.95 -12.74
N GLN A 596 -5.57 12.84 -13.27
CA GLN A 596 -6.09 11.77 -12.45
C GLN A 596 -4.92 10.96 -11.88
N GLU A 597 -4.95 10.73 -10.58
CA GLU A 597 -3.94 9.97 -9.87
C GLU A 597 -4.44 8.53 -9.69
N SER A 598 -3.70 7.53 -10.16
CA SER A 598 -4.21 6.17 -10.32
C SER A 598 -4.57 5.43 -9.02
N GLY A 599 -3.98 5.81 -7.88
CA GLY A 599 -4.36 5.28 -6.56
C GLY A 599 -5.22 6.22 -5.73
N ASP A 600 -5.83 7.23 -6.35
CA ASP A 600 -6.86 8.04 -5.70
C ASP A 600 -8.15 7.24 -5.54
N ARG A 601 -8.90 7.49 -4.46
CA ARG A 601 -10.19 6.86 -4.22
C ARG A 601 -11.21 7.20 -5.31
N TRP A 602 -11.11 8.38 -5.89
CA TRP A 602 -12.03 8.87 -6.92
C TRP A 602 -11.79 8.29 -8.32
N THR A 603 -10.65 7.62 -8.55
CA THR A 603 -10.18 7.26 -9.90
C THR A 603 -11.22 6.58 -10.76
N TRP A 604 -11.75 5.44 -10.30
CA TRP A 604 -12.68 4.66 -11.11
C TRP A 604 -13.98 5.44 -11.38
N LEU A 605 -14.58 6.05 -10.34
CA LEU A 605 -15.85 6.75 -10.45
C LEU A 605 -15.74 7.98 -11.37
N LEU A 606 -14.81 8.89 -11.09
CA LEU A 606 -14.68 10.10 -11.89
C LEU A 606 -14.22 9.79 -13.31
N ASN A 607 -13.37 8.78 -13.52
CA ASN A 607 -13.05 8.33 -14.88
C ASN A 607 -14.33 7.87 -15.61
N THR A 608 -15.19 7.07 -14.96
CA THR A 608 -16.47 6.63 -15.55
C THR A 608 -17.36 7.82 -15.93
N LEU A 609 -17.53 8.80 -15.05
CA LEU A 609 -18.39 9.97 -15.30
C LEU A 609 -17.81 10.91 -16.37
N ARG A 610 -16.48 11.12 -16.35
CA ARG A 610 -15.77 11.88 -17.39
C ARG A 610 -15.86 11.16 -18.74
N ASN A 611 -15.83 9.84 -18.76
CA ASN A 611 -15.98 9.04 -19.98
C ASN A 611 -17.37 9.20 -20.60
N ALA A 612 -18.41 9.13 -19.79
CA ALA A 612 -19.75 9.45 -20.26
C ALA A 612 -19.83 10.89 -20.81
N ALA A 613 -19.23 11.87 -20.13
CA ALA A 613 -19.23 13.25 -20.57
C ALA A 613 -18.48 13.47 -21.91
N ILE A 614 -17.24 12.97 -22.03
CA ILE A 614 -16.43 13.13 -23.24
C ILE A 614 -17.03 12.33 -24.41
N THR A 615 -17.54 11.11 -24.16
CA THR A 615 -18.26 10.31 -25.16
C THR A 615 -19.51 11.05 -25.67
N GLY A 616 -20.23 11.73 -24.78
CA GLY A 616 -21.43 12.49 -25.13
C GLY A 616 -21.14 13.68 -26.05
N ILE A 617 -19.92 14.23 -26.03
CA ILE A 617 -19.53 15.30 -26.96
C ILE A 617 -18.72 14.81 -28.16
N SER A 618 -18.01 13.69 -28.03
CA SER A 618 -17.16 13.14 -29.09
C SER A 618 -17.96 12.33 -30.11
N LEU A 619 -19.15 11.85 -29.75
CA LEU A 619 -20.02 11.06 -30.63
C LEU A 619 -21.35 11.78 -30.90
N ARG A 620 -21.83 11.70 -32.14
CA ARG A 620 -23.15 12.21 -32.55
C ARG A 620 -24.30 11.26 -32.16
N CYS A 621 -24.24 10.72 -30.94
CA CYS A 621 -25.29 9.89 -30.37
C CYS A 621 -26.43 10.76 -29.79
N PRO A 622 -27.71 10.41 -29.99
CA PRO A 622 -28.85 11.02 -29.31
C PRO A 622 -28.80 10.83 -27.78
N PRO A 623 -29.48 11.69 -26.99
CA PRO A 623 -29.71 11.42 -25.58
C PRO A 623 -30.38 10.05 -25.35
N SER A 624 -30.01 9.36 -24.28
CA SER A 624 -30.48 8.00 -23.96
C SER A 624 -30.10 6.95 -25.01
N SER A 625 -29.05 7.17 -25.81
CA SER A 625 -28.45 6.09 -26.58
C SER A 625 -27.94 5.01 -25.61
N PRO A 626 -28.18 3.71 -25.88
CA PRO A 626 -27.66 2.66 -25.03
C PRO A 626 -26.13 2.70 -24.97
N ALA A 627 -25.59 2.87 -23.77
CA ALA A 627 -24.16 3.00 -23.55
C ALA A 627 -23.73 2.37 -22.22
N ALA A 628 -22.59 1.71 -22.24
CA ALA A 628 -21.94 1.13 -21.08
C ALA A 628 -20.61 1.85 -20.79
N PHE A 629 -20.35 2.16 -19.52
CA PHE A 629 -19.15 2.88 -19.08
C PHE A 629 -18.48 2.19 -17.87
N SER A 630 -17.15 2.15 -17.86
CA SER A 630 -16.34 1.63 -16.76
C SER A 630 -14.93 2.24 -16.76
N GLY A 631 -14.71 3.23 -15.90
CA GLY A 631 -13.45 3.98 -15.91
C GLY A 631 -13.24 4.64 -17.28
N ASP A 632 -12.10 4.36 -17.91
CA ASP A 632 -11.74 4.81 -19.26
C ASP A 632 -12.36 3.97 -20.40
N ASP A 633 -12.95 2.81 -20.09
CA ASP A 633 -13.56 1.92 -21.07
C ASP A 633 -15.05 2.25 -21.31
N SER A 634 -15.50 2.14 -22.56
CA SER A 634 -16.88 2.43 -22.95
C SER A 634 -17.29 1.76 -24.25
N VAL A 635 -18.57 1.41 -24.34
CA VAL A 635 -19.21 1.02 -25.60
C VAL A 635 -20.58 1.69 -25.72
N VAL A 636 -20.88 2.23 -26.89
CA VAL A 636 -22.16 2.85 -27.23
C VAL A 636 -22.76 2.07 -28.38
N LEU A 637 -23.97 1.54 -28.20
CA LEU A 637 -24.66 0.78 -29.24
C LEU A 637 -25.13 1.74 -30.32
N GLY A 638 -24.81 1.43 -31.58
CA GLY A 638 -25.01 2.27 -32.76
C GLY A 638 -23.70 2.71 -33.44
N ASP A 639 -23.83 3.19 -34.68
CA ASP A 639 -22.72 3.66 -35.51
C ASP A 639 -22.55 5.18 -35.39
N TRP A 640 -21.91 5.64 -34.31
CA TRP A 640 -21.87 7.05 -33.95
C TRP A 640 -20.57 7.71 -34.37
N ARG A 641 -20.58 8.47 -35.47
CA ARG A 641 -19.41 9.26 -35.89
C ARG A 641 -19.25 10.53 -35.05
N ALA A 642 -18.04 11.09 -35.08
CA ALA A 642 -17.77 12.37 -34.43
C ALA A 642 -18.59 13.51 -35.08
N PRO A 643 -19.16 14.42 -34.28
CA PRO A 643 -19.84 15.60 -34.82
C PRO A 643 -18.80 16.58 -35.41
N LYS A 644 -19.20 17.38 -36.41
CA LYS A 644 -18.28 18.23 -37.19
C LYS A 644 -17.54 19.26 -36.33
N GLU A 645 -18.20 19.72 -35.28
CA GLU A 645 -17.73 20.70 -34.30
C GLU A 645 -16.82 20.09 -33.21
N PHE A 646 -16.62 18.77 -33.19
CA PHE A 646 -15.70 18.13 -32.26
C PHE A 646 -14.31 18.01 -32.87
N ASN A 647 -13.37 18.78 -32.33
CA ASN A 647 -11.96 18.66 -32.66
C ASN A 647 -11.23 17.92 -31.52
N PRO A 648 -10.72 16.70 -31.74
CA PRO A 648 -9.96 15.96 -30.74
C PRO A 648 -8.72 16.72 -30.23
N ARG A 649 -8.14 17.60 -31.06
CA ARG A 649 -6.92 18.36 -30.71
C ARG A 649 -7.15 19.43 -29.65
N ASP A 650 -8.41 19.80 -29.39
CA ASP A 650 -8.75 20.74 -28.30
C ASP A 650 -8.59 20.10 -26.91
N TRP A 651 -8.36 18.78 -26.85
CA TRP A 651 -8.32 18.01 -25.62
C TRP A 651 -6.95 17.37 -25.38
N THR A 652 -6.50 17.41 -24.13
CA THR A 652 -5.26 16.73 -23.72
C THR A 652 -5.41 15.20 -23.82
N MET A 653 -6.57 14.66 -23.45
CA MET A 653 -6.95 13.27 -23.76
C MET A 653 -7.70 13.25 -25.10
N GLN A 654 -7.20 12.49 -26.08
CA GLN A 654 -7.82 12.43 -27.41
C GLN A 654 -8.60 11.13 -27.57
N PRO A 655 -9.92 11.18 -27.84
CA PRO A 655 -10.70 9.99 -28.18
C PRO A 655 -10.25 9.40 -29.52
N LYS A 656 -10.19 8.08 -29.57
CA LYS A 656 -9.93 7.26 -30.76
C LYS A 656 -11.13 6.33 -30.95
N PRO A 657 -12.09 6.71 -31.79
CA PRO A 657 -13.29 5.91 -31.93
C PRO A 657 -12.97 4.61 -32.67
N GLU A 658 -13.51 3.52 -32.15
CA GLU A 658 -13.49 2.19 -32.74
C GLU A 658 -14.91 1.80 -33.16
N PHE A 659 -15.05 1.15 -34.31
CA PHE A 659 -16.35 0.82 -34.88
C PHE A 659 -16.38 -0.64 -35.31
N GLY A 660 -17.44 -1.35 -34.94
CA GLY A 660 -17.58 -2.76 -35.31
C GLY A 660 -18.98 -3.29 -35.04
N THR A 661 -19.22 -4.51 -35.50
CA THR A 661 -20.35 -5.34 -35.06
C THR A 661 -19.96 -6.20 -33.85
N SER A 662 -18.69 -6.20 -33.48
CA SER A 662 -18.14 -6.81 -32.27
C SER A 662 -17.02 -5.93 -31.73
N LEU A 663 -17.12 -5.54 -30.47
CA LEU A 663 -16.12 -4.79 -29.71
C LEU A 663 -15.98 -5.39 -28.30
N GLU A 664 -14.90 -5.04 -27.60
CA GLU A 664 -14.66 -5.47 -26.22
C GLU A 664 -15.10 -4.38 -25.24
N PHE A 665 -15.72 -4.77 -24.13
CA PHE A 665 -15.98 -3.91 -22.98
C PHE A 665 -15.71 -4.68 -21.68
N CYS A 666 -14.87 -4.13 -20.81
CA CYS A 666 -14.44 -4.73 -19.55
C CYS A 666 -13.90 -6.17 -19.68
N GLY A 667 -13.27 -6.51 -20.82
CA GLY A 667 -12.75 -7.86 -21.08
C GLY A 667 -13.78 -8.85 -21.63
N TYR A 668 -15.02 -8.43 -21.85
CA TYR A 668 -16.07 -9.23 -22.48
C TYR A 668 -16.29 -8.76 -23.92
N ALA A 669 -16.43 -9.71 -24.84
CA ALA A 669 -16.79 -9.44 -26.23
C ALA A 669 -18.30 -9.23 -26.36
N PHE A 670 -18.66 -8.12 -26.98
CA PHE A 670 -20.00 -7.78 -27.43
C PHE A 670 -20.12 -8.14 -28.92
N GLY A 671 -21.33 -8.31 -29.43
CA GLY A 671 -21.63 -8.55 -30.85
C GLY A 671 -22.55 -9.74 -31.09
N GLY A 672 -22.54 -10.72 -30.19
CA GLY A 672 -23.36 -11.93 -30.26
C GLY A 672 -24.74 -11.79 -29.61
N HIS A 673 -25.38 -12.93 -29.35
CA HIS A 673 -26.65 -13.01 -28.62
C HIS A 673 -26.51 -12.73 -27.11
N ASP A 674 -25.29 -12.85 -26.58
CA ASP A 674 -24.95 -12.55 -25.21
C ASP A 674 -23.52 -12.00 -25.15
N ILE A 675 -23.14 -11.42 -24.01
CA ILE A 675 -21.75 -11.12 -23.70
C ILE A 675 -20.97 -12.44 -23.59
N SER A 676 -19.72 -12.43 -24.03
CA SER A 676 -18.87 -13.62 -24.01
C SER A 676 -17.46 -13.31 -23.56
N LEU A 677 -16.82 -14.25 -22.88
CA LEU A 677 -15.38 -14.15 -22.63
C LEU A 677 -14.65 -14.71 -23.86
N SER A 678 -13.69 -13.95 -24.40
CA SER A 678 -12.96 -14.39 -25.60
C SER A 678 -12.18 -15.68 -25.36
N PRO A 679 -12.43 -16.76 -26.14
CA PRO A 679 -11.66 -18.00 -26.06
C PRO A 679 -10.14 -17.80 -26.21
N ALA A 680 -9.73 -16.87 -27.08
CA ALA A 680 -8.32 -16.53 -27.30
C ALA A 680 -7.67 -15.96 -26.03
N VAL A 681 -8.39 -15.11 -25.29
CA VAL A 681 -7.92 -14.56 -24.00
C VAL A 681 -7.80 -15.66 -22.94
N VAL A 682 -8.75 -16.61 -22.90
CA VAL A 682 -8.69 -17.78 -22.00
C VAL A 682 -7.47 -18.64 -22.31
N LEU A 683 -7.26 -19.00 -23.58
CA LEU A 683 -6.08 -19.74 -24.01
C LEU A 683 -4.79 -18.99 -23.65
N HIS A 684 -4.69 -17.71 -24.00
CA HIS A 684 -3.50 -16.91 -23.73
C HIS A 684 -3.14 -16.88 -22.23
N ARG A 685 -4.14 -16.69 -21.35
CA ARG A 685 -3.89 -16.71 -19.90
C ARG A 685 -3.58 -18.12 -19.36
N SER A 686 -4.12 -19.18 -19.95
CA SER A 686 -3.74 -20.56 -19.58
C SER A 686 -2.29 -20.88 -19.96
N GLN A 687 -1.87 -20.51 -21.18
CA GLN A 687 -0.50 -20.65 -21.68
C GLN A 687 0.49 -19.86 -20.81
N TYR A 688 0.13 -18.64 -20.45
CA TYR A 688 0.87 -17.80 -19.51
C TYR A 688 1.07 -18.50 -18.15
N GLY A 689 0.02 -19.13 -17.60
CA GLY A 689 0.09 -19.84 -16.32
C GLY A 689 1.07 -21.01 -16.34
N LEU A 690 1.04 -21.80 -17.42
CA LEU A 690 1.98 -22.91 -17.63
C LEU A 690 3.42 -22.41 -17.82
N ALA A 691 3.61 -21.39 -18.67
CA ALA A 691 4.92 -20.87 -19.00
C ALA A 691 5.67 -20.32 -17.76
N LEU A 692 4.93 -19.81 -16.77
CA LEU A 692 5.49 -19.36 -15.49
C LEU A 692 5.63 -20.44 -14.43
N GLY A 693 5.12 -21.65 -14.68
CA GLY A 693 5.05 -22.71 -13.67
C GLY A 693 4.26 -22.29 -12.43
N ARG A 694 3.08 -21.69 -12.63
CA ARG A 694 2.21 -21.26 -11.52
C ARG A 694 1.66 -22.46 -10.77
N ASN A 695 2.13 -22.65 -9.55
CA ASN A 695 1.60 -23.61 -8.58
C ASN A 695 0.58 -22.91 -7.65
N ASP A 696 -0.46 -22.32 -8.24
CA ASP A 696 -1.49 -21.54 -7.53
C ASP A 696 -2.87 -22.07 -7.93
N GLU A 697 -3.56 -22.75 -7.01
CA GLU A 697 -4.84 -23.41 -7.27
C GLU A 697 -5.92 -22.40 -7.68
N ASP A 698 -5.98 -21.23 -7.03
CA ASP A 698 -6.96 -20.18 -7.33
C ASP A 698 -6.77 -19.62 -8.76
N TYR A 699 -5.53 -19.56 -9.23
CA TYR A 699 -5.23 -19.17 -10.60
C TYR A 699 -5.89 -20.13 -11.60
N TRP A 700 -5.66 -21.43 -11.43
CA TRP A 700 -6.16 -22.47 -12.33
C TRP A 700 -7.66 -22.69 -12.21
N ARG A 701 -8.23 -22.53 -11.00
CA ARG A 701 -9.68 -22.48 -10.80
C ARG A 701 -10.31 -21.37 -11.62
N SER A 702 -9.74 -20.16 -11.60
CA SER A 702 -10.27 -19.05 -12.40
C SER A 702 -10.14 -19.25 -13.92
N ILE A 703 -9.18 -20.06 -14.39
CA ILE A 703 -9.09 -20.51 -15.79
C ILE A 703 -10.21 -21.50 -16.11
N ALA A 704 -10.47 -22.47 -15.23
CA ALA A 704 -11.51 -23.47 -15.42
C ALA A 704 -12.90 -22.83 -15.53
N ASP A 705 -13.20 -21.91 -14.62
CA ASP A 705 -14.46 -21.16 -14.66
C ASP A 705 -14.57 -20.33 -15.96
N ALA A 706 -13.45 -19.78 -16.45
CA ALA A 706 -13.40 -18.98 -17.67
C ALA A 706 -13.60 -19.83 -18.94
N ILE A 707 -13.12 -21.09 -18.93
CA ILE A 707 -13.42 -22.07 -19.98
C ILE A 707 -14.93 -22.36 -20.01
N CYS A 708 -15.57 -22.49 -18.84
CA CYS A 708 -17.01 -22.74 -18.76
C CYS A 708 -17.81 -21.57 -19.36
N GLU A 709 -17.53 -20.34 -18.94
CA GLU A 709 -18.19 -19.15 -19.46
C GLU A 709 -17.98 -18.95 -20.96
N ALA A 710 -16.73 -19.04 -21.42
CA ALA A 710 -16.42 -18.86 -22.84
C ALA A 710 -17.09 -19.94 -23.71
N GLY A 711 -17.23 -21.17 -23.20
CA GLY A 711 -17.84 -22.27 -23.93
C GLY A 711 -19.37 -22.25 -24.01
N VAL A 712 -20.07 -21.39 -23.24
CA VAL A 712 -21.52 -21.19 -23.41
C VAL A 712 -21.84 -20.49 -24.73
N THR A 713 -20.94 -19.60 -25.16
CA THR A 713 -21.18 -18.67 -26.29
C THR A 713 -20.24 -18.92 -27.47
N ALA A 714 -19.16 -19.68 -27.28
CA ALA A 714 -18.27 -20.04 -28.37
C ALA A 714 -19.01 -20.99 -29.33
N PRO A 715 -18.90 -20.79 -30.66
CA PRO A 715 -19.46 -21.75 -31.61
C PRO A 715 -18.87 -23.14 -31.35
N ASP A 716 -19.74 -24.13 -31.44
CA ASP A 716 -19.50 -25.52 -31.05
C ASP A 716 -18.08 -26.00 -31.45
N TYR A 717 -17.41 -26.73 -30.57
CA TYR A 717 -16.13 -27.40 -30.84
C TYR A 717 -14.90 -26.48 -31.02
N SER A 718 -14.74 -25.43 -30.22
CA SER A 718 -13.55 -24.56 -30.28
C SER A 718 -12.23 -25.30 -29.92
N PRO A 719 -11.27 -25.48 -30.86
CA PRO A 719 -9.96 -26.05 -30.55
C PRO A 719 -9.15 -25.17 -29.59
N VAL A 720 -9.45 -23.87 -29.55
CA VAL A 720 -8.84 -22.88 -28.64
C VAL A 720 -9.15 -23.22 -27.19
N LEU A 721 -10.44 -23.49 -26.87
CA LEU A 721 -10.85 -23.88 -25.52
C LEU A 721 -10.37 -25.29 -25.17
N ALA A 722 -10.32 -26.21 -26.15
CA ALA A 722 -9.73 -27.54 -25.95
C ALA A 722 -8.24 -27.45 -25.58
N THR A 723 -7.47 -26.59 -26.25
CA THR A 723 -6.05 -26.34 -25.90
C THR A 723 -5.91 -25.64 -24.54
N ALA A 724 -6.80 -24.70 -24.19
CA ALA A 724 -6.80 -24.09 -22.86
C ALA A 724 -7.09 -25.11 -21.74
N ARG A 725 -8.00 -26.06 -22.00
CA ARG A 725 -8.33 -27.17 -21.12
C ARG A 725 -7.15 -28.13 -20.95
N LEU A 726 -6.45 -28.47 -22.04
CA LEU A 726 -5.22 -29.28 -21.98
C LEU A 726 -4.16 -28.64 -21.07
N ASN A 727 -4.01 -27.31 -21.14
CA ASN A 727 -3.07 -26.59 -20.28
C ASN A 727 -3.44 -26.68 -18.80
N LEU A 728 -4.72 -26.52 -18.47
CA LEU A 728 -5.25 -26.68 -17.11
C LEU A 728 -5.00 -28.10 -16.57
N LEU A 729 -5.30 -29.14 -17.35
CA LEU A 729 -5.10 -30.54 -16.96
C LEU A 729 -3.62 -30.86 -16.70
N THR A 730 -2.74 -30.30 -17.54
CA THR A 730 -1.29 -30.45 -17.39
C THR A 730 -0.81 -29.86 -16.05
N ALA A 731 -1.29 -28.67 -15.70
CA ALA A 731 -0.95 -28.03 -14.43
C ALA A 731 -1.52 -28.78 -13.22
N ALA A 732 -2.79 -29.19 -13.28
CA ALA A 732 -3.45 -29.93 -12.20
C ALA A 732 -2.75 -31.26 -11.90
N THR A 733 -2.43 -32.03 -12.96
CA THR A 733 -1.70 -33.29 -12.84
C THR A 733 -0.33 -33.08 -12.21
N LYS A 734 0.40 -32.04 -12.63
CA LYS A 734 1.76 -31.79 -12.16
C LYS A 734 1.84 -31.35 -10.70
N TYR A 735 0.90 -30.51 -10.26
CA TYR A 735 0.91 -29.93 -8.92
C TYR A 735 0.03 -30.67 -7.91
N GLY A 736 -0.69 -31.70 -8.35
CA GLY A 736 -1.54 -32.51 -7.48
C GLY A 736 -2.73 -31.73 -6.93
N PHE A 737 -3.26 -30.75 -7.68
CA PHE A 737 -4.46 -30.03 -7.26
C PHE A 737 -5.63 -31.02 -7.17
N PRO A 738 -6.43 -30.97 -6.08
CA PRO A 738 -7.53 -31.91 -5.90
C PRO A 738 -8.50 -31.78 -7.08
N SER A 739 -8.89 -32.91 -7.64
CA SER A 739 -9.94 -33.02 -8.66
C SER A 739 -11.35 -32.69 -8.11
N ARG A 740 -11.47 -31.94 -7.00
CA ARG A 740 -12.73 -31.78 -6.27
C ARG A 740 -13.36 -30.41 -6.51
N GLY A 741 -14.54 -30.45 -7.13
CA GLY A 741 -15.39 -29.30 -7.47
C GLY A 741 -15.18 -28.89 -8.93
N PRO A 742 -16.24 -28.47 -9.65
CA PRO A 742 -16.72 -28.80 -11.03
C PRO A 742 -15.72 -29.19 -12.15
N LEU A 743 -14.51 -29.59 -11.79
CA LEU A 743 -13.37 -30.05 -12.57
C LEU A 743 -13.40 -31.57 -12.77
N VAL A 744 -14.45 -32.25 -12.30
CA VAL A 744 -14.72 -33.65 -12.63
C VAL A 744 -15.45 -33.68 -13.96
N PHE A 745 -14.68 -33.70 -15.04
CA PHE A 745 -15.19 -34.03 -16.36
C PHE A 745 -14.89 -35.52 -16.58
N LYS A 746 -15.93 -36.35 -16.63
CA LYS A 746 -15.82 -37.71 -17.16
C LYS A 746 -15.35 -37.70 -18.60
#